data_AF-A0A0L0LHI5-F1
#
_entry.id   AF-A0A0L0LHI5-F1
#
_cell.length_a   1.000
_cell.length_b   1.000
_cell.length_c   1.000
_cell.angle_alpha   90.00
_cell.angle_beta   90.00
_cell.angle_gamma   90.00
#
_symmetry.space_group_name_H-M   'P 1'
#
loop_
_entity.id
_entity.type
_entity.pdbx_description
1 polymer ?
#
loop_
_entity_poly.entity_id
_entity_poly.type
_entity_poly.pdbx_seq_one_letter_code
_entity_poly.pdbx_strand_id
1 'polypeptide(L)'
;MSDDELFKAIAQKLSAGIPEDEIHKSFDSRWAPQDINGAIAVWKLRNKSFTLTKQIPQTAYHKPWEGNSFFQFFVIAILLVSAPGAYGLVTGFLLPTVQNDPIKADSVKESYELLRDVPSLIPVAPLGTILPTKNTLAPIAQVPTNEVLATPTTPVATPSNITPAPTVSFSVNTKSVTTGSRVTLEWSSATAKSCVGANFDTGGVATGSLRKTLSVTTTYSITCTNAGGTTTRNVTVSATNKQGTLIPNPAPVPTPTPEPDPTPTPTPTPTPTPVPTPTPTPAPTPTPTPAPTPTPTPAPTPTPGSTVVVHSYVEAIAALKAVQGKGNITVQFAPGNYGDVTFGGTYESGFAYNKGFDFPTPVTITSQSNSSRAVFSRILVSYSKGIIISNVDVSRDSYVSQIVYVSNSANVTLAGLKITGSPDLGSTGISTRNNTDITIRNSEVTRVGNGIGSYQDPGPVSILYNHVHNVATDAIDVYYQRGIATIKGNYAHDFTVQAGSHPDCFQTSSGGSNTKLYANENLCVRGSATGVPQGVFIGSEKTGTVEMNDNMVVCGLYNAIAVSEAGGGTISGNEVINCPDYGGWIRYQNSDNLTISNNVSPQYVGVGTNTNTVFSNNSTTSPGVSNSSGAADRIAAWRARHPQVPGDSYTPTYSLLERVMRSFAEATGAFMLALESVGKSALASVFESLRFSAW
;
A
#
# COMPACT_ATOMS: atom_id res chain seq x y z
N MET A 1 34.77 -0.11 22.54
CA MET A 1 35.54 -0.21 21.29
C MET A 1 34.56 -0.43 20.18
N SER A 2 34.81 0.16 19.03
CA SER A 2 34.15 -0.14 17.76
C SER A 2 34.70 -1.42 17.15
N ASP A 3 33.95 -2.04 16.25
CA ASP A 3 34.35 -3.26 15.53
C ASP A 3 35.69 -3.07 14.78
N ASP A 4 35.93 -1.84 14.32
CA ASP A 4 37.15 -1.41 13.63
C ASP A 4 38.38 -1.36 14.58
N GLU A 5 38.17 -1.20 15.89
CA GLU A 5 39.22 -1.35 16.93
C GLU A 5 39.43 -2.82 17.32
N LEU A 6 38.36 -3.63 17.40
CA LEU A 6 38.45 -5.07 17.62
C LEU A 6 39.27 -5.73 16.49
N PHE A 7 38.95 -5.41 15.24
CA PHE A 7 39.68 -5.91 14.07
C PHE A 7 41.16 -5.55 14.12
N LYS A 8 41.51 -4.29 14.46
CA LYS A 8 42.91 -3.85 14.60
C LYS A 8 43.66 -4.60 15.71
N ALA A 9 43.03 -4.81 16.86
CA ALA A 9 43.64 -5.51 18.00
C ALA A 9 43.86 -7.02 17.71
N ILE A 10 42.91 -7.67 17.02
CA ILE A 10 43.04 -9.05 16.56
C ILE A 10 44.10 -9.17 15.46
N ALA A 11 44.08 -8.27 14.47
CA ALA A 11 45.07 -8.20 13.40
C ALA A 11 46.51 -8.08 13.95
N GLN A 12 46.72 -7.26 14.98
CA GLN A 12 48.02 -7.11 15.63
C GLN A 12 48.49 -8.40 16.31
N LYS A 13 47.60 -9.12 17.00
CA LYS A 13 47.91 -10.42 17.64
C LYS A 13 48.20 -11.53 16.63
N LEU A 14 47.43 -11.63 15.56
CA LEU A 14 47.68 -12.57 14.46
C LEU A 14 49.01 -12.27 13.75
N SER A 15 49.33 -10.98 13.53
CA SER A 15 50.61 -10.55 12.96
C SER A 15 51.81 -10.88 13.88
N ALA A 16 51.58 -10.96 15.19
CA ALA A 16 52.55 -11.39 16.19
C ALA A 16 52.61 -12.92 16.39
N GLY A 17 51.84 -13.71 15.62
CA GLY A 17 51.84 -15.18 15.68
C GLY A 17 51.15 -15.79 16.89
N ILE A 18 50.31 -15.03 17.62
CA ILE A 18 49.58 -15.53 18.79
C ILE A 18 48.51 -16.57 18.35
N PRO A 19 48.42 -17.75 19.00
CA PRO A 19 47.40 -18.76 18.70
C PRO A 19 45.97 -18.24 18.85
N GLU A 20 45.07 -18.72 18.00
CA GLU A 20 43.69 -18.21 17.93
C GLU A 20 42.90 -18.47 19.23
N ASP A 21 43.19 -19.55 19.96
CA ASP A 21 42.57 -19.83 21.26
C ASP A 21 43.09 -18.89 22.38
N GLU A 22 44.32 -18.38 22.28
CA GLU A 22 44.82 -17.30 23.16
C GLU A 22 44.26 -15.93 22.76
N ILE A 23 43.95 -15.72 21.48
CA ILE A 23 43.25 -14.53 21.00
C ILE A 23 41.83 -14.49 21.60
N HIS A 24 41.05 -15.57 21.48
CA HIS A 24 39.73 -15.71 22.11
C HIS A 24 39.79 -15.40 23.61
N LYS A 25 40.59 -16.13 24.40
CA LYS A 25 40.77 -15.90 25.85
C LYS A 25 41.10 -14.45 26.23
N SER A 26 41.73 -13.69 25.33
CA SER A 26 42.08 -12.29 25.56
C SER A 26 40.96 -11.27 25.26
N PHE A 27 39.86 -11.68 24.62
CA PHE A 27 38.72 -10.83 24.25
C PHE A 27 37.34 -11.36 24.72
N ASP A 28 37.18 -12.65 25.01
CA ASP A 28 35.91 -13.31 25.42
C ASP A 28 35.21 -12.63 26.62
N SER A 29 35.95 -11.89 27.45
CA SER A 29 35.40 -11.12 28.57
C SER A 29 34.64 -9.84 28.17
N ARG A 30 34.69 -9.45 26.89
CA ARG A 30 34.15 -8.17 26.37
C ARG A 30 33.52 -8.25 24.98
N TRP A 31 33.65 -9.37 24.27
CA TRP A 31 33.17 -9.57 22.89
C TRP A 31 32.64 -10.98 22.72
N ALA A 32 31.69 -11.20 21.80
CA ALA A 32 31.20 -12.55 21.55
C ALA A 32 32.23 -13.34 20.72
N PRO A 33 32.37 -14.67 20.93
CA PRO A 33 33.27 -15.51 20.14
C PRO A 33 33.02 -15.43 18.62
N GLN A 34 31.78 -15.14 18.21
CA GLN A 34 31.39 -14.92 16.82
C GLN A 34 32.11 -13.71 16.20
N ASP A 35 32.15 -12.58 16.92
CA ASP A 35 32.78 -11.33 16.46
C ASP A 35 34.30 -11.51 16.31
N ILE A 36 34.90 -12.17 17.29
CA ILE A 36 36.33 -12.50 17.32
C ILE A 36 36.70 -13.40 16.12
N ASN A 37 35.91 -14.45 15.85
CA ASN A 37 36.12 -15.34 14.70
C ASN A 37 35.99 -14.60 13.35
N GLY A 38 35.00 -13.72 13.20
CA GLY A 38 34.81 -12.92 11.98
C GLY A 38 36.02 -12.02 11.67
N ALA A 39 36.55 -11.34 12.70
CA ALA A 39 37.74 -10.52 12.56
C ALA A 39 39.00 -11.33 12.17
N ILE A 40 39.17 -12.54 12.74
CA ILE A 40 40.27 -13.44 12.40
C ILE A 40 40.20 -13.87 10.92
N ALA A 41 39.01 -14.23 10.41
CA ALA A 41 38.80 -14.66 9.03
C ALA A 41 39.18 -13.57 8.01
N VAL A 42 38.73 -12.33 8.23
CA VAL A 42 39.01 -11.21 7.30
C VAL A 42 40.50 -10.83 7.27
N TRP A 43 41.21 -10.94 8.40
CA TRP A 43 42.67 -10.71 8.41
C TRP A 43 43.42 -11.76 7.58
N LYS A 44 43.02 -13.04 7.67
CA LYS A 44 43.59 -14.12 6.86
C LYS A 44 43.35 -13.91 5.36
N LEU A 45 42.13 -13.47 4.99
CA LEU A 45 41.75 -13.17 3.60
C LEU A 45 42.55 -12.01 3.00
N ARG A 46 42.76 -10.91 3.74
CA ARG A 46 43.50 -9.74 3.22
C ARG A 46 44.98 -10.01 2.97
N ASN A 47 45.56 -11.02 3.63
CA ASN A 47 47.00 -11.29 3.59
C ASN A 47 47.43 -12.47 2.69
N LYS A 48 46.50 -13.10 1.94
CA LYS A 48 46.84 -14.17 0.96
C LYS A 48 45.97 -14.08 -0.31
N SER A 49 46.63 -13.97 -1.47
CA SER A 49 45.99 -13.73 -2.77
C SER A 49 45.51 -15.01 -3.47
N PHE A 50 44.32 -14.98 -4.08
CA PHE A 50 43.74 -16.12 -4.81
C PHE A 50 42.97 -15.70 -6.08
N THR A 51 42.70 -16.65 -6.98
CA THR A 51 41.95 -16.47 -8.24
C THR A 51 41.30 -17.80 -8.64
N LEU A 52 40.16 -17.79 -9.35
CA LEU A 52 39.31 -18.97 -9.56
C LEU A 52 39.07 -19.29 -11.05
N THR A 53 39.26 -20.57 -11.44
CA THR A 53 38.86 -21.12 -12.76
C THR A 53 38.52 -22.62 -12.65
N LYS A 54 37.89 -23.23 -13.67
CA LYS A 54 37.05 -24.44 -13.52
C LYS A 54 37.36 -25.60 -14.48
N GLN A 55 37.60 -26.81 -13.95
CA GLN A 55 37.06 -28.10 -14.44
C GLN A 55 37.41 -29.28 -13.51
N ILE A 56 36.61 -30.36 -13.55
CA ILE A 56 36.98 -31.72 -13.08
C ILE A 56 36.46 -32.73 -14.14
N PRO A 57 37.25 -33.71 -14.61
CA PRO A 57 36.81 -34.70 -15.61
C PRO A 57 35.88 -35.78 -15.06
N GLN A 58 35.09 -36.42 -15.93
CA GLN A 58 34.43 -37.68 -15.61
C GLN A 58 35.42 -38.86 -15.68
N THR A 59 35.75 -39.50 -14.54
CA THR A 59 36.12 -40.93 -14.44
C THR A 59 36.31 -41.34 -12.98
N ALA A 60 36.07 -42.62 -12.68
CA ALA A 60 36.02 -43.23 -11.34
C ALA A 60 34.87 -42.71 -10.43
N TYR A 61 34.24 -43.52 -9.56
CA TYR A 61 34.54 -44.89 -9.12
C TYR A 61 33.46 -45.93 -9.51
N HIS A 62 33.84 -47.21 -9.47
CA HIS A 62 32.95 -48.36 -9.67
C HIS A 62 33.04 -49.36 -8.50
N LYS A 63 31.89 -49.97 -8.17
CA LYS A 63 31.74 -51.30 -7.52
C LYS A 63 32.08 -51.43 -5.99
N PRO A 64 31.61 -52.51 -5.31
CA PRO A 64 30.83 -52.35 -4.08
C PRO A 64 31.39 -53.08 -2.84
N TRP A 65 30.63 -53.07 -1.72
CA TRP A 65 30.35 -54.12 -0.71
C TRP A 65 29.13 -53.58 0.10
N GLU A 66 28.00 -54.26 0.29
CA GLU A 66 27.72 -55.48 1.09
C GLU A 66 27.87 -55.32 2.61
N GLY A 67 26.74 -55.44 3.34
CA GLY A 67 26.69 -55.41 4.81
C GLY A 67 25.45 -54.71 5.39
N ASN A 68 24.33 -55.42 5.58
CA ASN A 68 23.12 -54.85 6.17
C ASN A 68 23.26 -54.66 7.70
N SER A 69 23.40 -53.41 8.16
CA SER A 69 23.05 -53.02 9.52
C SER A 69 22.50 -51.59 9.55
N PHE A 70 21.35 -51.41 10.20
CA PHE A 70 20.40 -50.32 9.94
C PHE A 70 20.73 -49.00 10.68
N PHE A 71 22.01 -48.69 10.92
CA PHE A 71 22.37 -47.70 11.95
C PHE A 71 23.64 -46.84 11.72
N GLN A 72 24.16 -46.72 10.48
CA GLN A 72 25.38 -45.91 10.21
C GLN A 72 25.28 -44.82 9.13
N PHE A 73 24.11 -44.58 8.53
CA PHE A 73 23.91 -43.48 7.56
C PHE A 73 23.55 -42.12 8.18
N PHE A 74 23.79 -41.92 9.49
CA PHE A 74 23.34 -40.75 10.26
C PHE A 74 24.45 -39.75 10.63
N VAL A 75 25.62 -39.79 9.97
CA VAL A 75 26.84 -39.06 10.40
C VAL A 75 27.32 -37.99 9.38
N ILE A 76 26.77 -37.95 8.16
CA ILE A 76 27.08 -36.88 7.17
C ILE A 76 25.79 -36.20 6.68
N ALA A 77 24.95 -35.82 7.64
CA ALA A 77 23.83 -34.90 7.44
C ALA A 77 23.59 -34.11 8.74
N ILE A 78 23.36 -32.79 8.61
CA ILE A 78 23.23 -31.79 9.69
C ILE A 78 24.58 -31.29 10.26
N LEU A 79 25.13 -30.26 9.60
CA LEU A 79 25.78 -29.13 10.28
C LEU A 79 25.52 -27.81 9.50
N LEU A 80 24.23 -27.50 9.34
CA LEU A 80 23.74 -26.12 9.28
C LEU A 80 23.48 -25.70 10.74
N VAL A 81 23.66 -24.46 11.22
CA VAL A 81 23.71 -23.10 10.62
C VAL A 81 24.88 -22.37 11.35
N SER A 82 25.70 -21.47 10.77
CA SER A 82 25.31 -20.09 10.40
C SER A 82 26.43 -19.31 9.67
N ALA A 83 26.29 -19.09 8.36
CA ALA A 83 26.98 -18.03 7.59
C ALA A 83 26.28 -17.85 6.22
N PRO A 84 25.78 -16.65 5.84
CA PRO A 84 25.00 -16.48 4.61
C PRO A 84 25.82 -16.02 3.38
N GLY A 85 26.46 -16.95 2.66
CA GLY A 85 27.11 -16.63 1.38
C GLY A 85 27.44 -17.82 0.46
N ALA A 86 26.95 -17.76 -0.79
CA ALA A 86 27.21 -18.69 -1.90
C ALA A 86 26.74 -20.16 -1.70
N TYR A 87 26.52 -20.99 -2.75
CA TYR A 87 26.81 -20.87 -4.18
C TYR A 87 25.57 -21.19 -5.05
N GLY A 88 25.63 -20.78 -6.33
CA GLY A 88 24.65 -21.15 -7.35
C GLY A 88 25.03 -22.41 -8.15
N LEU A 89 24.02 -23.27 -8.35
CA LEU A 89 23.76 -24.13 -9.53
C LEU A 89 24.84 -25.06 -10.12
N VAL A 90 24.45 -26.33 -10.27
CA VAL A 90 24.92 -27.21 -11.34
C VAL A 90 23.78 -27.40 -12.37
N THR A 91 24.17 -27.39 -13.63
CA THR A 91 23.40 -27.44 -14.89
C THR A 91 22.36 -28.58 -15.01
N GLY A 92 21.30 -28.46 -15.83
CA GLY A 92 20.87 -27.29 -16.62
C GLY A 92 20.23 -27.64 -17.98
N PHE A 93 19.76 -26.62 -18.70
CA PHE A 93 19.37 -26.64 -20.12
C PHE A 93 19.97 -25.41 -20.82
N LEU A 94 20.26 -25.52 -22.13
CA LEU A 94 20.97 -24.49 -22.91
C LEU A 94 20.10 -23.94 -24.05
N LEU A 95 19.77 -22.64 -23.99
CA LEU A 95 19.52 -21.78 -25.15
C LEU A 95 20.08 -20.36 -24.87
N PRO A 96 20.43 -19.56 -25.91
CA PRO A 96 21.40 -18.47 -25.76
C PRO A 96 20.80 -17.06 -25.73
N THR A 97 21.46 -16.09 -25.04
CA THR A 97 22.03 -14.85 -25.66
C THR A 97 22.70 -13.86 -24.67
N VAL A 98 23.75 -13.19 -25.20
CA VAL A 98 24.22 -11.80 -24.91
C VAL A 98 24.91 -11.41 -23.58
N GLN A 99 26.14 -10.91 -23.76
CA GLN A 99 27.02 -10.02 -22.96
C GLN A 99 27.52 -10.37 -21.54
N ASN A 100 28.82 -10.08 -21.35
CA ASN A 100 29.52 -9.99 -20.07
C ASN A 100 29.94 -8.53 -19.86
N ASP A 101 29.82 -8.00 -18.64
CA ASP A 101 30.56 -6.81 -18.17
C ASP A 101 31.00 -7.03 -16.71
N PRO A 102 32.24 -6.69 -16.32
CA PRO A 102 32.74 -6.94 -14.97
C PRO A 102 32.43 -5.79 -13.99
N ILE A 103 31.86 -6.12 -12.84
CA ILE A 103 31.66 -5.17 -11.72
C ILE A 103 33.00 -4.89 -11.04
N LYS A 104 33.31 -3.61 -10.81
CA LYS A 104 34.33 -3.16 -9.85
C LYS A 104 33.63 -2.74 -8.55
N ALA A 105 34.27 -3.05 -7.42
CA ALA A 105 33.94 -2.47 -6.12
C ALA A 105 35.02 -1.46 -5.77
N ASP A 106 34.62 -0.23 -5.42
CA ASP A 106 35.55 0.90 -5.24
C ASP A 106 35.87 1.17 -3.76
N SER A 107 35.38 0.35 -2.82
CA SER A 107 35.65 0.52 -1.39
C SER A 107 35.95 -0.76 -0.58
N VAL A 108 36.69 -0.55 0.51
CA VAL A 108 37.08 -1.60 1.47
C VAL A 108 35.89 -2.12 2.30
N LYS A 109 34.82 -1.33 2.46
CA LYS A 109 33.57 -1.74 3.15
C LYS A 109 32.75 -2.69 2.29
N GLU A 110 32.52 -2.31 1.04
CA GLU A 110 31.85 -3.11 0.01
C GLU A 110 32.57 -4.46 -0.20
N SER A 111 33.90 -4.45 -0.19
CA SER A 111 34.74 -5.66 -0.23
C SER A 111 34.64 -6.55 1.02
N TYR A 112 34.24 -6.01 2.18
CA TYR A 112 34.09 -6.75 3.44
C TYR A 112 32.73 -7.47 3.47
N GLU A 113 31.67 -6.78 3.05
CA GLU A 113 30.30 -7.30 3.00
C GLU A 113 30.17 -8.46 1.98
N LEU A 114 30.96 -8.45 0.90
CA LEU A 114 30.98 -9.48 -0.16
C LEU A 114 31.74 -10.78 0.17
N LEU A 115 32.62 -10.79 1.18
CA LEU A 115 33.62 -11.87 1.37
C LEU A 115 33.68 -12.47 2.78
N ARG A 116 32.77 -12.10 3.69
CA ARG A 116 32.80 -12.51 5.10
C ARG A 116 32.79 -14.05 5.33
N ASP A 117 32.16 -14.80 4.42
CA ASP A 117 31.61 -16.13 4.74
C ASP A 117 32.26 -17.32 3.96
N VAL A 118 33.48 -17.19 3.38
CA VAL A 118 34.09 -18.21 2.48
C VAL A 118 35.47 -18.73 2.95
N PRO A 119 35.66 -20.06 3.14
CA PRO A 119 36.98 -20.66 3.44
C PRO A 119 37.81 -21.06 2.19
N SER A 120 39.02 -20.51 2.09
CA SER A 120 40.25 -20.94 1.34
C SER A 120 40.18 -21.95 0.17
N LEU A 121 40.80 -21.59 -0.97
CA LEU A 121 41.14 -22.47 -2.11
C LEU A 121 42.60 -22.24 -2.59
N ILE A 122 43.14 -23.12 -3.44
CA ILE A 122 44.55 -23.10 -3.94
C ILE A 122 44.57 -23.30 -5.49
N PRO A 123 45.48 -22.67 -6.29
CA PRO A 123 45.28 -22.48 -7.75
C PRO A 123 46.22 -23.25 -8.70
N VAL A 124 45.79 -23.50 -9.95
CA VAL A 124 46.61 -23.97 -11.11
C VAL A 124 46.09 -23.38 -12.46
N ALA A 125 46.87 -23.48 -13.55
CA ALA A 125 46.79 -22.72 -14.82
C ALA A 125 46.15 -23.47 -16.05
N PRO A 126 45.99 -22.83 -17.26
CA PRO A 126 45.08 -23.29 -18.33
C PRO A 126 45.71 -23.70 -19.70
N LEU A 127 44.91 -24.34 -20.59
CA LEU A 127 44.86 -24.37 -22.10
C LEU A 127 44.08 -25.65 -22.55
N GLY A 128 43.45 -25.80 -23.74
CA GLY A 128 43.31 -24.96 -24.96
C GLY A 128 42.17 -25.45 -25.91
N THR A 129 42.17 -25.03 -27.20
CA THR A 129 41.05 -25.06 -28.19
C THR A 129 41.01 -26.22 -29.21
N ILE A 130 39.83 -26.61 -29.76
CA ILE A 130 39.58 -26.98 -31.20
C ILE A 130 38.10 -26.68 -31.62
N LEU A 131 37.82 -26.56 -32.93
CA LEU A 131 36.53 -26.32 -33.65
C LEU A 131 36.19 -27.50 -34.66
N PRO A 132 35.43 -27.34 -35.78
CA PRO A 132 33.97 -27.19 -35.97
C PRO A 132 33.34 -28.26 -36.95
N THR A 133 32.07 -28.07 -37.43
CA THR A 133 31.46 -28.36 -38.78
C THR A 133 29.99 -28.92 -38.74
N LYS A 134 29.12 -28.90 -39.77
CA LYS A 134 28.81 -27.95 -40.89
C LYS A 134 27.55 -28.38 -41.74
N ASN A 135 26.49 -27.54 -41.82
CA ASN A 135 25.39 -27.48 -42.83
C ASN A 135 24.42 -28.71 -43.01
N THR A 136 23.24 -28.68 -43.69
CA THR A 136 22.63 -27.76 -44.70
C THR A 136 21.06 -27.73 -44.74
N LEU A 137 20.49 -26.67 -45.34
CA LEU A 137 19.08 -26.31 -45.73
C LEU A 137 18.18 -27.42 -46.34
N ALA A 138 16.84 -27.33 -46.57
CA ALA A 138 15.64 -26.51 -46.15
C ALA A 138 14.39 -27.13 -46.92
N PRO A 139 13.35 -26.46 -47.52
CA PRO A 139 12.59 -25.17 -47.30
C PRO A 139 11.01 -25.31 -47.44
N ILE A 140 10.26 -24.18 -47.57
CA ILE A 140 8.83 -24.01 -48.05
C ILE A 140 7.73 -24.36 -46.98
N ALA A 141 6.59 -23.66 -46.77
CA ALA A 141 5.77 -22.74 -47.60
C ALA A 141 5.25 -21.44 -46.90
N GLN A 142 4.66 -20.52 -47.68
CA GLN A 142 3.95 -19.30 -47.23
C GLN A 142 2.44 -19.37 -47.53
N VAL A 143 1.65 -18.53 -46.83
CA VAL A 143 0.22 -18.25 -47.09
C VAL A 143 0.02 -16.72 -47.10
N PRO A 144 -0.84 -16.12 -47.97
CA PRO A 144 -0.67 -14.73 -48.40
C PRO A 144 -1.50 -13.68 -47.63
N THR A 145 -1.08 -12.42 -47.78
CA THR A 145 -1.79 -11.21 -47.34
C THR A 145 -2.57 -10.57 -48.49
N ASN A 146 -3.88 -10.35 -48.32
CA ASN A 146 -4.64 -9.14 -48.73
C ASN A 146 -6.15 -9.44 -48.76
N GLU A 147 -6.92 -8.79 -47.88
CA GLU A 147 -8.35 -8.59 -48.10
C GLU A 147 -8.81 -7.29 -47.43
N VAL A 148 -9.67 -6.52 -48.10
CA VAL A 148 -10.14 -5.20 -47.66
C VAL A 148 -11.64 -5.28 -47.40
N LEU A 149 -12.07 -5.19 -46.14
CA LEU A 149 -13.49 -5.10 -45.79
C LEU A 149 -13.95 -3.64 -45.71
N ALA A 150 -15.16 -3.39 -46.23
CA ALA A 150 -15.75 -2.07 -46.31
C ALA A 150 -16.45 -1.64 -45.01
N THR A 151 -16.51 -0.32 -44.79
CA THR A 151 -17.23 0.29 -43.66
C THR A 151 -18.75 0.31 -43.88
N PRO A 152 -19.57 -0.14 -42.92
CA PRO A 152 -21.02 0.02 -42.99
C PRO A 152 -21.42 1.44 -42.54
N THR A 153 -22.11 2.18 -43.40
CA THR A 153 -22.64 3.52 -43.08
C THR A 153 -24.08 3.44 -42.57
N THR A 154 -24.31 3.77 -41.30
CA THR A 154 -25.64 4.10 -40.77
C THR A 154 -25.81 5.62 -40.65
N PRO A 155 -27.02 6.17 -40.93
CA PRO A 155 -27.23 7.62 -40.90
C PRO A 155 -27.28 8.14 -39.46
N VAL A 156 -26.48 9.17 -39.18
CA VAL A 156 -26.49 9.87 -37.89
C VAL A 156 -27.77 10.70 -37.76
N ALA A 157 -28.61 10.38 -36.77
CA ALA A 157 -29.71 11.25 -36.40
C ALA A 157 -29.16 12.55 -35.76
N THR A 158 -29.62 13.70 -36.25
CA THR A 158 -29.27 15.00 -35.66
C THR A 158 -29.74 15.05 -34.19
N PRO A 159 -28.89 15.45 -33.23
CA PRO A 159 -29.26 15.47 -31.82
C PRO A 159 -30.38 16.50 -31.58
N SER A 160 -31.56 16.02 -31.19
CA SER A 160 -32.61 16.86 -30.62
C SER A 160 -32.05 17.62 -29.43
N ASN A 161 -32.22 18.93 -29.40
CA ASN A 161 -31.53 19.80 -28.44
C ASN A 161 -32.16 19.70 -27.02
N ILE A 162 -31.81 18.65 -26.28
CA ILE A 162 -32.37 18.35 -24.96
C ILE A 162 -31.96 19.45 -23.98
N THR A 163 -32.89 20.33 -23.64
CA THR A 163 -32.66 21.34 -22.59
C THR A 163 -32.46 20.62 -21.26
N PRO A 164 -31.38 20.89 -20.50
CA PRO A 164 -31.15 20.25 -19.21
C PRO A 164 -32.00 20.87 -18.09
N ALA A 165 -32.38 20.05 -17.11
CA ALA A 165 -33.01 20.48 -15.86
C ALA A 165 -32.14 21.52 -15.12
N PRO A 166 -32.73 22.43 -14.32
CA PRO A 166 -32.03 23.61 -13.84
C PRO A 166 -31.03 23.29 -12.72
N THR A 167 -29.83 23.85 -12.80
CA THR A 167 -28.85 23.72 -11.71
C THR A 167 -29.27 24.59 -10.53
N VAL A 168 -29.42 24.03 -9.32
CA VAL A 168 -29.90 24.75 -8.14
C VAL A 168 -28.87 24.71 -7.01
N SER A 169 -28.49 25.91 -6.55
CA SER A 169 -27.83 26.13 -5.26
C SER A 169 -28.88 26.51 -4.21
N PHE A 170 -28.76 25.94 -3.01
CA PHE A 170 -29.61 26.28 -1.86
C PHE A 170 -28.80 26.13 -0.57
N SER A 171 -28.78 27.17 0.24
CA SER A 171 -27.94 27.26 1.44
C SER A 171 -28.66 27.97 2.58
N VAL A 172 -28.11 27.84 3.78
CA VAL A 172 -28.54 28.54 4.99
C VAL A 172 -27.31 29.00 5.76
N ASN A 173 -27.35 30.19 6.35
CA ASN A 173 -26.21 30.77 7.07
C ASN A 173 -25.78 29.97 8.32
N THR A 174 -26.67 29.16 8.90
CA THR A 174 -26.35 28.18 9.96
C THR A 174 -27.36 27.03 9.96
N LYS A 175 -26.89 25.82 10.26
CA LYS A 175 -27.70 24.59 10.31
C LYS A 175 -28.17 24.22 11.73
N SER A 176 -27.71 24.93 12.76
CA SER A 176 -28.12 24.72 14.15
C SER A 176 -28.26 26.05 14.85
N VAL A 177 -29.39 26.27 15.53
CA VAL A 177 -29.69 27.49 16.29
C VAL A 177 -30.49 27.18 17.56
N THR A 178 -30.54 28.13 18.49
CA THR A 178 -31.51 28.07 19.59
C THR A 178 -32.90 28.49 19.13
N THR A 179 -33.93 27.84 19.66
CA THR A 179 -35.36 28.16 19.43
C THR A 179 -35.63 29.67 19.58
N GLY A 180 -36.23 30.28 18.55
CA GLY A 180 -36.51 31.71 18.46
C GLY A 180 -35.45 32.52 17.68
N SER A 181 -34.33 31.91 17.28
CA SER A 181 -33.30 32.56 16.46
C SER A 181 -33.74 32.79 15.02
N ARG A 182 -33.05 33.69 14.31
CA ARG A 182 -33.24 33.94 12.86
C ARG A 182 -32.16 33.26 12.03
N VAL A 183 -32.56 32.64 10.93
CA VAL A 183 -31.68 32.14 9.86
C VAL A 183 -31.95 32.88 8.55
N THR A 184 -30.97 32.87 7.65
CA THR A 184 -31.07 33.41 6.29
C THR A 184 -30.95 32.24 5.32
N LEU A 185 -32.00 32.01 4.53
CA LEU A 185 -32.06 31.02 3.45
C LEU A 185 -31.68 31.72 2.14
N GLU A 186 -30.78 31.13 1.35
CA GLU A 186 -30.30 31.73 0.10
C GLU A 186 -30.35 30.71 -1.03
N TRP A 187 -30.78 31.12 -2.21
CA TRP A 187 -30.91 30.26 -3.37
C TRP A 187 -30.45 30.95 -4.65
N SER A 188 -29.94 30.16 -5.59
CA SER A 188 -29.69 30.62 -6.95
C SER A 188 -29.80 29.49 -7.97
N SER A 189 -30.24 29.84 -9.17
CA SER A 189 -30.23 28.96 -10.33
C SER A 189 -29.94 29.75 -11.60
N ALA A 190 -28.95 29.30 -12.37
CA ALA A 190 -28.53 29.96 -13.60
C ALA A 190 -29.47 29.68 -14.80
N THR A 191 -30.30 28.64 -14.71
CA THR A 191 -31.10 28.13 -15.84
C THR A 191 -32.56 27.83 -15.50
N ALA A 192 -33.02 28.15 -14.28
CA ALA A 192 -34.43 28.07 -13.91
C ALA A 192 -35.25 29.26 -14.45
N LYS A 193 -36.47 28.99 -14.90
CA LYS A 193 -37.49 30.02 -15.19
C LYS A 193 -38.20 30.50 -13.92
N SER A 194 -38.33 29.62 -12.93
CA SER A 194 -38.88 29.93 -11.61
C SER A 194 -38.35 28.97 -10.54
N CYS A 195 -38.41 29.40 -9.28
CA CYS A 195 -38.19 28.55 -8.11
C CYS A 195 -39.34 28.71 -7.11
N VAL A 196 -39.73 27.63 -6.43
CA VAL A 196 -40.77 27.60 -5.39
C VAL A 196 -40.18 26.99 -4.13
N GLY A 197 -40.35 27.68 -2.99
CA GLY A 197 -39.95 27.20 -1.67
C GLY A 197 -41.05 26.41 -0.96
N ALA A 198 -40.65 25.47 -0.10
CA ALA A 198 -41.49 24.83 0.91
C ALA A 198 -41.03 25.28 2.29
N ASN A 199 -41.99 25.63 3.16
CA ASN A 199 -41.79 26.31 4.46
C ASN A 199 -41.20 27.73 4.37
N PHE A 200 -40.92 28.24 3.17
CA PHE A 200 -40.61 29.64 2.88
C PHE A 200 -41.13 30.03 1.50
N ASP A 201 -41.32 31.34 1.26
CA ASP A 201 -41.72 31.85 -0.05
C ASP A 201 -40.49 32.39 -0.79
N THR A 202 -40.45 32.16 -2.10
CA THR A 202 -39.41 32.63 -3.03
C THR A 202 -39.86 33.81 -3.87
N GLY A 203 -41.15 34.19 -3.87
CA GLY A 203 -41.72 35.13 -4.84
C GLY A 203 -41.61 34.65 -6.29
N GLY A 204 -41.38 33.35 -6.50
CA GLY A 204 -41.15 32.73 -7.81
C GLY A 204 -39.74 32.93 -8.41
N VAL A 205 -38.90 33.82 -7.87
CA VAL A 205 -37.63 34.21 -8.52
C VAL A 205 -36.54 33.13 -8.46
N ALA A 206 -35.75 33.02 -9.53
CA ALA A 206 -34.70 32.01 -9.67
C ALA A 206 -33.50 32.18 -8.73
N THR A 207 -33.30 33.38 -8.17
CA THR A 207 -32.22 33.71 -7.23
C THR A 207 -32.75 34.69 -6.17
N GLY A 208 -32.41 34.46 -4.90
CA GLY A 208 -32.88 35.31 -3.80
C GLY A 208 -32.32 34.93 -2.42
N SER A 209 -32.67 35.72 -1.41
CA SER A 209 -32.30 35.53 -0.01
C SER A 209 -33.47 35.95 0.88
N LEU A 210 -33.80 35.15 1.91
CA LEU A 210 -34.91 35.42 2.83
C LEU A 210 -34.56 35.04 4.28
N ARG A 211 -34.87 35.94 5.22
CA ARG A 211 -34.73 35.67 6.66
C ARG A 211 -36.00 35.05 7.24
N LYS A 212 -35.84 33.97 8.01
CA LYS A 212 -36.92 33.29 8.76
C LYS A 212 -36.53 33.14 10.24
N THR A 213 -37.49 33.33 11.14
CA THR A 213 -37.35 32.96 12.55
C THR A 213 -37.69 31.47 12.71
N LEU A 214 -36.92 30.73 13.51
CA LEU A 214 -37.04 29.29 13.65
C LEU A 214 -37.46 28.89 15.07
N SER A 215 -38.69 28.39 15.21
CA SER A 215 -39.26 27.97 16.51
C SER A 215 -39.18 26.45 16.76
N VAL A 216 -38.96 25.65 15.73
CA VAL A 216 -38.79 24.20 15.78
C VAL A 216 -37.84 23.75 14.66
N THR A 217 -37.19 22.59 14.81
CA THR A 217 -36.37 21.99 13.75
C THR A 217 -37.19 21.87 12.47
N THR A 218 -36.76 22.56 11.41
CA THR A 218 -37.53 22.67 10.16
C THR A 218 -36.65 22.29 8.98
N THR A 219 -37.18 21.46 8.08
CA THR A 219 -36.60 21.23 6.76
C THR A 219 -37.24 22.19 5.78
N TYR A 220 -36.43 23.05 5.18
CA TYR A 220 -36.80 23.85 4.03
C TYR A 220 -36.44 23.07 2.76
N SER A 221 -37.20 23.23 1.69
CA SER A 221 -36.79 22.79 0.37
C SER A 221 -37.11 23.84 -0.68
N ILE A 222 -36.37 23.82 -1.78
CA ILE A 222 -36.63 24.65 -2.95
C ILE A 222 -36.63 23.75 -4.19
N THR A 223 -37.63 23.93 -5.03
CA THR A 223 -37.75 23.27 -6.34
C THR A 223 -37.74 24.33 -7.42
N CYS A 224 -36.79 24.24 -8.34
CA CYS A 224 -36.70 25.13 -9.48
C CYS A 224 -37.02 24.39 -10.79
N THR A 225 -37.56 25.12 -11.75
CA THR A 225 -38.16 24.54 -12.98
C THR A 225 -37.70 25.28 -14.22
N ASN A 226 -37.41 24.54 -15.30
CA ASN A 226 -37.25 25.06 -16.65
C ASN A 226 -37.86 24.09 -17.69
N ALA A 227 -37.65 24.34 -18.99
CA ALA A 227 -38.17 23.46 -20.05
C ALA A 227 -37.51 22.07 -20.08
N GLY A 228 -36.36 21.89 -19.43
CA GLY A 228 -35.67 20.62 -19.24
C GLY A 228 -36.09 19.83 -17.99
N GLY A 229 -37.08 20.32 -17.25
CA GLY A 229 -37.63 19.67 -16.06
C GLY A 229 -37.41 20.44 -14.76
N THR A 230 -37.38 19.73 -13.64
CA THR A 230 -37.28 20.30 -12.29
C THR A 230 -36.01 19.83 -11.59
N THR A 231 -35.60 20.56 -10.55
CA THR A 231 -34.56 20.12 -9.62
C THR A 231 -34.85 20.66 -8.23
N THR A 232 -34.79 19.77 -7.24
CA THR A 232 -35.07 20.09 -5.84
C THR A 232 -33.79 20.02 -4.99
N ARG A 233 -33.71 20.91 -4.01
CA ARG A 233 -32.73 20.88 -2.92
C ARG A 233 -33.45 21.05 -1.59
N ASN A 234 -32.87 20.52 -0.51
CA ASN A 234 -33.40 20.68 0.84
C ASN A 234 -32.28 21.05 1.83
N VAL A 235 -32.67 21.66 2.94
CA VAL A 235 -31.78 21.92 4.07
C VAL A 235 -32.59 21.87 5.37
N THR A 236 -32.14 21.04 6.31
CA THR A 236 -32.68 21.00 7.67
C THR A 236 -31.89 21.94 8.56
N VAL A 237 -32.61 22.75 9.34
CA VAL A 237 -32.03 23.55 10.42
C VAL A 237 -32.57 23.03 11.74
N SER A 238 -31.66 22.60 12.62
CA SER A 238 -31.98 22.14 13.97
C SER A 238 -32.27 23.34 14.88
N ALA A 239 -33.44 23.35 15.52
CA ALA A 239 -33.76 24.29 16.59
C ALA A 239 -33.65 23.57 17.93
N THR A 240 -32.61 23.88 18.71
CA THR A 240 -32.46 23.37 20.06
C THR A 240 -33.15 24.32 21.04
N ASN A 241 -34.08 23.82 21.85
CA ASN A 241 -34.66 24.63 22.92
C ASN A 241 -33.54 25.12 23.85
N LYS A 242 -33.54 26.41 24.19
CA LYS A 242 -32.56 26.99 25.12
C LYS A 242 -32.77 26.33 26.49
N GLN A 243 -31.97 25.31 26.78
CA GLN A 243 -32.10 24.51 27.98
C GLN A 243 -31.83 25.40 29.20
N GLY A 244 -32.89 25.75 29.93
CA GLY A 244 -32.76 26.43 31.21
C GLY A 244 -32.01 25.53 32.17
N THR A 245 -30.86 25.98 32.66
CA THR A 245 -30.07 25.28 33.67
C THR A 245 -30.82 25.30 35.00
N LEU A 246 -31.73 24.35 35.19
CA LEU A 246 -32.32 24.07 36.50
C LEU A 246 -31.21 23.53 37.39
N ILE A 247 -30.91 24.28 38.44
CA ILE A 247 -29.85 23.97 39.41
C ILE A 247 -30.32 22.75 40.23
N PRO A 248 -29.50 21.70 40.41
CA PRO A 248 -29.87 20.57 41.27
C PRO A 248 -30.13 21.03 42.71
N ASN A 249 -31.26 20.59 43.28
CA ASN A 249 -31.64 20.93 44.65
C ASN A 249 -30.68 20.26 45.66
N PRO A 250 -30.10 21.00 46.62
CA PRO A 250 -29.22 20.40 47.64
C PRO A 250 -29.99 19.48 48.59
N ALA A 251 -29.29 18.49 49.15
CA ALA A 251 -29.84 17.55 50.12
C ALA A 251 -30.16 18.24 51.47
N PRO A 252 -31.13 17.73 52.25
CA PRO A 252 -31.49 18.30 53.55
C PRO A 252 -30.32 18.20 54.55
N VAL A 253 -30.12 19.29 55.30
CA VAL A 253 -28.99 19.46 56.24
C VAL A 253 -29.30 18.78 57.59
N PRO A 254 -28.41 17.93 58.13
CA PRO A 254 -28.54 17.41 59.49
C PRO A 254 -28.27 18.51 60.54
N THR A 255 -28.98 18.44 61.68
CA THR A 255 -28.93 19.46 62.74
C THR A 255 -27.58 19.54 63.45
N PRO A 256 -27.16 20.74 63.92
CA PRO A 256 -25.85 20.95 64.52
C PRO A 256 -25.68 20.24 65.88
N THR A 257 -24.44 19.83 66.16
CA THR A 257 -23.97 19.33 67.46
C THR A 257 -23.16 20.45 68.13
N PRO A 258 -23.23 20.66 69.46
CA PRO A 258 -22.59 21.81 70.12
C PRO A 258 -21.05 21.83 70.03
N GLU A 259 -20.52 23.04 70.10
CA GLU A 259 -19.14 23.45 69.84
C GLU A 259 -18.20 23.27 71.07
N PRO A 260 -16.96 22.78 70.88
CA PRO A 260 -15.92 22.82 71.90
C PRO A 260 -15.03 24.09 71.81
N ASP A 261 -14.65 24.57 72.99
CA ASP A 261 -13.90 25.81 73.33
C ASP A 261 -12.66 26.11 72.44
N PRO A 262 -12.47 27.36 71.95
CA PRO A 262 -11.32 27.73 71.11
C PRO A 262 -9.96 27.67 71.83
N THR A 263 -8.96 27.10 71.16
CA THR A 263 -7.55 27.12 71.60
C THR A 263 -6.85 28.43 71.19
N PRO A 264 -5.88 28.93 71.99
CA PRO A 264 -5.34 30.28 71.84
C PRO A 264 -4.42 30.47 70.63
N THR A 265 -4.60 31.57 69.91
CA THR A 265 -3.84 31.96 68.73
C THR A 265 -2.37 32.29 69.06
N PRO A 266 -1.37 31.75 68.34
CA PRO A 266 0.02 32.17 68.51
C PRO A 266 0.26 33.59 67.98
N THR A 267 1.15 34.32 68.65
CA THR A 267 1.48 35.74 68.41
C THR A 267 2.24 35.95 67.10
N PRO A 268 1.96 37.01 66.30
CA PRO A 268 2.69 37.28 65.06
C PRO A 268 4.17 37.61 65.30
N THR A 269 5.04 37.01 64.49
CA THR A 269 6.49 37.24 64.47
C THR A 269 6.80 38.62 63.85
N PRO A 270 7.75 39.41 64.38
CA PRO A 270 8.00 40.78 63.92
C PRO A 270 8.52 40.85 62.47
N THR A 271 8.02 41.83 61.73
CA THR A 271 8.40 42.11 60.33
C THR A 271 9.87 42.55 60.22
N PRO A 272 10.67 41.96 59.31
CA PRO A 272 12.05 42.41 59.10
C PRO A 272 12.11 43.80 58.45
N THR A 273 13.06 44.62 58.91
CA THR A 273 13.30 46.00 58.46
C THR A 273 13.68 46.07 56.97
N PRO A 274 13.21 47.06 56.18
CA PRO A 274 13.61 47.21 54.79
C PRO A 274 15.12 47.49 54.67
N VAL A 275 15.79 46.70 53.83
CA VAL A 275 17.18 46.91 53.40
C VAL A 275 17.24 48.14 52.48
N PRO A 276 18.23 49.03 52.62
CA PRO A 276 18.34 50.23 51.78
C PRO A 276 18.48 49.89 50.29
N THR A 277 17.75 50.63 49.46
CA THR A 277 17.82 50.54 47.99
C THR A 277 19.23 50.85 47.49
N PRO A 278 19.86 50.00 46.66
CA PRO A 278 21.10 50.35 46.00
C PRO A 278 20.90 51.53 45.04
N THR A 279 21.90 52.39 44.94
CA THR A 279 21.90 53.55 44.03
C THR A 279 21.81 53.10 42.57
N PRO A 280 21.16 53.89 41.69
CA PRO A 280 20.96 53.51 40.29
C PRO A 280 22.29 53.39 39.55
N THR A 281 22.56 52.20 39.02
CA THR A 281 23.65 51.97 38.06
C THR A 281 23.47 52.91 36.86
N PRO A 282 24.53 53.60 36.37
CA PRO A 282 24.40 54.46 35.20
C PRO A 282 23.91 53.66 33.99
N ALA A 283 22.98 54.26 33.23
CA ALA A 283 22.37 53.59 32.09
C ALA A 283 23.43 53.17 31.05
N PRO A 284 23.38 51.94 30.52
CA PRO A 284 24.34 51.51 29.51
C PRO A 284 24.23 52.38 28.27
N THR A 285 25.37 52.88 27.78
CA THR A 285 25.47 53.63 26.54
C THR A 285 24.80 52.84 25.41
N PRO A 286 23.92 53.45 24.58
CA PRO A 286 23.24 52.71 23.53
C PRO A 286 24.26 52.08 22.57
N THR A 287 24.31 50.75 22.54
CA THR A 287 25.05 50.01 21.52
C THR A 287 24.50 50.41 20.16
N PRO A 288 25.36 50.64 19.15
CA PRO A 288 24.90 51.06 17.83
C PRO A 288 23.97 50.00 17.27
N THR A 289 22.75 50.42 16.88
CA THR A 289 21.77 49.56 16.22
C THR A 289 22.45 48.86 15.04
N PRO A 290 22.47 47.51 14.99
CA PRO A 290 23.03 46.80 13.85
C PRO A 290 22.39 47.31 12.56
N ALA A 291 23.21 47.62 11.55
CA ALA A 291 22.70 48.04 10.25
C ALA A 291 21.69 46.99 9.74
N PRO A 292 20.54 47.39 9.19
CA PRO A 292 19.47 46.47 8.86
C PRO A 292 20.00 45.39 7.93
N THR A 293 19.90 44.13 8.37
CA THR A 293 20.39 42.97 7.63
C THR A 293 19.84 43.03 6.20
N PRO A 294 20.69 43.01 5.15
CA PRO A 294 20.23 43.22 3.79
C PRO A 294 19.15 42.20 3.46
N THR A 295 17.98 42.69 3.07
CA THR A 295 16.81 41.85 2.79
C THR A 295 17.21 40.84 1.70
N PRO A 296 17.09 39.52 1.94
CA PRO A 296 17.62 38.53 1.02
C PRO A 296 16.98 38.72 -0.35
N THR A 297 17.81 38.84 -1.39
CA THR A 297 17.35 38.99 -2.76
C THR A 297 16.44 37.80 -3.10
N PRO A 298 15.20 38.02 -3.56
CA PRO A 298 14.28 36.93 -3.82
C PRO A 298 14.87 35.99 -4.88
N ALA A 299 14.85 34.69 -4.58
CA ALA A 299 15.34 33.66 -5.48
C ALA A 299 14.61 33.74 -6.84
N PRO A 300 15.30 33.44 -7.97
CA PRO A 300 14.70 33.54 -9.29
C PRO A 300 13.47 32.63 -9.41
N THR A 301 12.37 33.19 -9.93
CA THR A 301 11.12 32.45 -10.19
C THR A 301 11.39 31.25 -11.09
N PRO A 302 11.05 30.00 -10.68
CA PRO A 302 11.27 28.82 -11.50
C PRO A 302 10.44 28.88 -12.80
N THR A 303 11.08 28.46 -13.88
CA THR A 303 10.48 28.40 -15.22
C THR A 303 9.78 27.05 -15.42
N PRO A 304 8.64 26.96 -16.14
CA PRO A 304 8.05 25.67 -16.49
C PRO A 304 9.07 24.74 -17.18
N GLY A 305 9.05 23.47 -16.79
CA GLY A 305 10.06 22.46 -17.16
C GLY A 305 11.28 22.40 -16.22
N SER A 306 11.43 23.31 -15.25
CA SER A 306 12.56 23.28 -14.32
C SER A 306 12.36 22.36 -13.10
N THR A 307 13.48 21.94 -12.53
CA THR A 307 13.56 21.23 -11.24
C THR A 307 14.09 22.18 -10.17
N VAL A 308 13.44 22.20 -9.01
CA VAL A 308 13.81 23.00 -7.84
C VAL A 308 14.10 22.06 -6.69
N VAL A 309 15.34 22.05 -6.18
CA VAL A 309 15.69 21.30 -4.95
C VAL A 309 15.34 22.16 -3.74
N VAL A 310 14.72 21.56 -2.73
CA VAL A 310 14.26 22.22 -1.50
C VAL A 310 14.70 21.46 -0.25
N HIS A 311 15.08 22.20 0.78
CA HIS A 311 15.58 21.70 2.06
C HIS A 311 14.61 22.00 3.22
N SER A 312 13.47 22.64 2.93
CA SER A 312 12.39 22.86 3.87
C SER A 312 11.02 22.86 3.18
N TYR A 313 9.97 22.58 3.96
CA TYR A 313 8.58 22.76 3.53
C TYR A 313 8.26 24.22 3.15
N VAL A 314 8.94 25.20 3.76
CA VAL A 314 8.76 26.63 3.44
C VAL A 314 9.27 26.95 2.03
N GLU A 315 10.44 26.44 1.65
CA GLU A 315 10.96 26.53 0.28
C GLU A 315 10.02 25.85 -0.73
N ALA A 316 9.50 24.67 -0.41
CA ALA A 316 8.54 23.96 -1.25
C ALA A 316 7.28 24.78 -1.51
N ILE A 317 6.68 25.36 -0.46
CA ILE A 317 5.50 26.23 -0.60
C ILE A 317 5.82 27.52 -1.35
N ALA A 318 7.03 28.08 -1.21
CA ALA A 318 7.47 29.23 -2.00
C ALA A 318 7.58 28.89 -3.51
N ALA A 319 8.22 27.77 -3.84
CA ALA A 319 8.36 27.29 -5.22
C ALA A 319 6.99 27.00 -5.88
N LEU A 320 6.08 26.33 -5.14
CA LEU A 320 4.73 26.05 -5.61
C LEU A 320 3.89 27.32 -5.83
N LYS A 321 3.98 28.30 -4.91
CA LYS A 321 3.31 29.61 -5.07
C LYS A 321 3.82 30.38 -6.29
N ALA A 322 5.12 30.29 -6.58
CA ALA A 322 5.75 30.97 -7.72
C ALA A 322 5.25 30.49 -9.11
N VAL A 323 4.63 29.31 -9.18
CA VAL A 323 4.07 28.73 -10.42
C VAL A 323 2.55 28.52 -10.38
N GLN A 324 1.85 29.12 -9.43
CA GLN A 324 0.38 29.10 -9.34
C GLN A 324 -0.26 29.53 -10.67
N GLY A 325 -1.27 28.78 -11.14
CA GLY A 325 -1.91 29.01 -12.44
C GLY A 325 -1.11 28.53 -13.66
N LYS A 326 0.08 27.96 -13.47
CA LYS A 326 0.93 27.39 -14.54
C LYS A 326 1.20 25.90 -14.30
N GLY A 327 1.92 25.60 -13.22
CA GLY A 327 2.46 24.28 -12.92
C GLY A 327 3.61 23.85 -13.84
N ASN A 328 3.70 22.55 -14.14
CA ASN A 328 4.80 21.91 -14.88
C ASN A 328 6.20 22.22 -14.31
N ILE A 329 6.43 21.96 -13.02
CA ILE A 329 7.77 21.93 -12.42
C ILE A 329 7.95 20.67 -11.57
N THR A 330 9.20 20.33 -11.26
CA THR A 330 9.53 19.29 -10.27
C THR A 330 10.11 19.93 -9.01
N VAL A 331 9.44 19.78 -7.87
CA VAL A 331 9.95 20.14 -6.54
C VAL A 331 10.57 18.90 -5.91
N GLN A 332 11.90 18.87 -5.84
CA GLN A 332 12.68 17.78 -5.24
C GLN A 332 13.04 18.10 -3.80
N PHE A 333 12.46 17.39 -2.85
CA PHE A 333 12.86 17.45 -1.45
C PHE A 333 14.19 16.70 -1.28
N ALA A 334 15.20 17.38 -0.72
CA ALA A 334 16.48 16.77 -0.37
C ALA A 334 16.30 15.66 0.70
N PRO A 335 17.26 14.75 0.87
CA PRO A 335 17.19 13.74 1.93
C PRO A 335 17.04 14.38 3.31
N GLY A 336 15.99 14.03 4.05
CA GLY A 336 15.66 14.68 5.33
C GLY A 336 14.25 14.33 5.82
N ASN A 337 13.92 14.78 7.04
CA ASN A 337 12.58 14.67 7.62
C ASN A 337 11.89 16.04 7.64
N TYR A 338 10.67 16.10 7.09
CA TYR A 338 9.90 17.33 6.86
C TYR A 338 8.65 17.45 7.74
N GLY A 339 8.37 16.46 8.59
CA GLY A 339 7.22 16.47 9.50
C GLY A 339 5.87 16.44 8.78
N ASP A 340 4.87 17.12 9.35
CA ASP A 340 3.50 17.17 8.81
C ASP A 340 3.37 18.33 7.81
N VAL A 341 3.08 18.02 6.54
CA VAL A 341 3.02 19.00 5.44
C VAL A 341 1.61 19.12 4.83
N THR A 342 1.27 20.31 4.34
CA THR A 342 -0.03 20.59 3.69
C THR A 342 0.17 21.27 2.33
N PHE A 343 -0.06 20.53 1.24
CA PHE A 343 -0.08 21.08 -0.11
C PHE A 343 -1.50 21.52 -0.47
N GLY A 344 -1.94 22.64 0.10
CA GLY A 344 -3.28 23.14 -0.17
C GLY A 344 -3.79 24.27 0.71
N GLY A 345 -5.10 24.52 0.57
CA GLY A 345 -5.83 25.56 1.29
C GLY A 345 -6.32 25.11 2.66
N THR A 346 -6.33 26.03 3.62
CA THR A 346 -6.93 25.87 4.95
C THR A 346 -8.40 26.29 4.96
N TYR A 347 -9.16 25.77 5.93
CA TYR A 347 -10.44 26.38 6.30
C TYR A 347 -10.16 27.54 7.26
N GLU A 348 -10.30 28.78 6.78
CA GLU A 348 -10.30 29.96 7.64
C GLU A 348 -11.72 30.34 8.03
N SER A 349 -11.89 30.75 9.29
CA SER A 349 -13.21 30.86 9.93
C SER A 349 -13.92 32.17 9.59
N GLY A 350 -14.54 32.23 8.41
CA GLY A 350 -15.45 33.31 8.04
C GLY A 350 -15.11 33.96 6.71
N PHE A 351 -15.84 33.55 5.67
CA PHE A 351 -15.75 34.00 4.28
C PHE A 351 -14.53 33.50 3.49
N ALA A 352 -14.81 32.99 2.28
CA ALA A 352 -13.93 32.25 1.38
C ALA A 352 -13.40 30.89 1.89
N TYR A 353 -13.40 29.90 1.00
CA TYR A 353 -12.38 28.85 1.07
C TYR A 353 -11.06 29.50 0.62
N ASN A 354 -9.98 29.36 1.38
CA ASN A 354 -8.67 29.64 0.82
C ASN A 354 -8.42 28.61 -0.28
N LYS A 355 -8.49 29.05 -1.54
CA LYS A 355 -8.24 28.18 -2.68
C LYS A 355 -6.80 27.69 -2.60
N GLY A 356 -6.62 26.38 -2.72
CA GLY A 356 -5.30 25.77 -2.75
C GLY A 356 -4.57 26.04 -4.06
N PHE A 357 -3.62 25.18 -4.38
CA PHE A 357 -2.90 25.29 -5.63
C PHE A 357 -3.79 24.97 -6.83
N ASP A 358 -3.66 25.68 -7.95
CA ASP A 358 -4.37 25.37 -9.19
C ASP A 358 -3.37 25.36 -10.33
N PHE A 359 -2.99 24.15 -10.73
CA PHE A 359 -2.02 23.90 -11.78
C PHE A 359 -2.73 23.27 -12.98
N PRO A 360 -2.92 24.02 -14.10
CA PRO A 360 -3.49 23.47 -15.33
C PRO A 360 -2.66 22.33 -15.93
N THR A 361 -1.33 22.39 -15.78
CA THR A 361 -0.42 21.28 -16.05
C THR A 361 0.19 20.82 -14.71
N PRO A 362 0.14 19.53 -14.34
CA PRO A 362 0.54 19.11 -12.99
C PRO A 362 1.95 19.51 -12.58
N VAL A 363 2.16 19.76 -11.29
CA VAL A 363 3.49 19.81 -10.67
C VAL A 363 3.85 18.43 -10.10
N THR A 364 5.14 18.10 -10.08
CA THR A 364 5.63 16.89 -9.40
C THR A 364 6.35 17.28 -8.11
N ILE A 365 5.95 16.68 -7.00
CA ILE A 365 6.59 16.76 -5.69
C ILE A 365 7.22 15.39 -5.44
N THR A 366 8.53 15.34 -5.22
CA THR A 366 9.25 14.06 -5.13
C THR A 366 10.53 14.16 -4.30
N SER A 367 11.16 13.03 -3.99
CA SER A 367 12.50 13.00 -3.39
C SER A 367 13.57 13.34 -4.42
N GLN A 368 14.65 13.98 -3.99
CA GLN A 368 15.85 14.19 -4.80
C GLN A 368 16.60 12.86 -5.06
N SER A 369 16.52 11.90 -4.15
CA SER A 369 17.12 10.57 -4.25
C SER A 369 16.11 9.46 -3.99
N ASN A 370 16.20 8.37 -4.75
CA ASN A 370 15.41 7.15 -4.53
C ASN A 370 16.01 6.24 -3.44
N SER A 371 17.32 6.35 -3.16
CA SER A 371 18.03 5.58 -2.11
C SER A 371 18.13 6.32 -0.77
N SER A 372 17.75 7.59 -0.74
CA SER A 372 17.73 8.43 0.46
C SER A 372 16.57 9.41 0.32
N ARG A 373 15.36 8.88 0.48
CA ARG A 373 14.11 9.61 0.20
C ARG A 373 13.85 10.71 1.23
N ALA A 374 13.04 11.68 0.83
CA ALA A 374 12.43 12.63 1.75
C ALA A 374 11.36 11.92 2.58
N VAL A 375 11.44 12.09 3.90
CA VAL A 375 10.53 11.49 4.88
C VAL A 375 9.56 12.55 5.39
N PHE A 376 8.28 12.22 5.40
CA PHE A 376 7.21 13.03 5.97
C PHE A 376 6.58 12.29 7.16
N SER A 377 6.00 13.02 8.11
CA SER A 377 5.20 12.43 9.19
C SER A 377 3.69 12.47 8.88
N ARG A 378 3.27 13.33 7.96
CA ARG A 378 1.90 13.38 7.41
C ARG A 378 1.88 14.17 6.11
N ILE A 379 1.03 13.79 5.15
CA ILE A 379 0.80 14.56 3.93
C ILE A 379 -0.68 14.89 3.79
N LEU A 380 -1.01 16.19 3.76
CA LEU A 380 -2.35 16.69 3.47
C LEU A 380 -2.36 17.39 2.10
N VAL A 381 -3.39 17.13 1.29
CA VAL A 381 -3.68 17.85 0.03
C VAL A 381 -5.12 18.34 0.09
N SER A 382 -5.33 19.64 -0.06
CA SER A 382 -6.65 20.27 0.19
C SER A 382 -6.98 21.39 -0.81
N TYR A 383 -8.20 21.39 -1.33
CA TYR A 383 -8.72 22.43 -2.24
C TYR A 383 -7.80 22.74 -3.43
N SER A 384 -7.05 21.73 -3.91
CA SER A 384 -5.94 21.91 -4.85
C SER A 384 -6.12 21.10 -6.13
N LYS A 385 -5.41 21.47 -7.19
CA LYS A 385 -5.50 20.81 -8.50
C LYS A 385 -4.14 20.67 -9.19
N GLY A 386 -3.93 19.51 -9.81
CA GLY A 386 -2.75 19.22 -10.63
C GLY A 386 -1.50 18.95 -9.81
N ILE A 387 -1.57 18.01 -8.86
CA ILE A 387 -0.45 17.67 -7.98
C ILE A 387 -0.11 16.18 -8.11
N ILE A 388 1.13 15.88 -8.49
CA ILE A 388 1.71 14.54 -8.41
C ILE A 388 2.64 14.52 -7.19
N ILE A 389 2.41 13.63 -6.23
CA ILE A 389 3.34 13.33 -5.14
C ILE A 389 3.93 11.95 -5.41
N SER A 390 5.26 11.82 -5.43
CA SER A 390 5.89 10.55 -5.84
C SER A 390 7.24 10.24 -5.23
N ASN A 391 7.55 8.96 -5.06
CA ASN A 391 8.83 8.46 -4.53
C ASN A 391 9.26 9.09 -3.18
N VAL A 392 8.30 9.30 -2.28
CA VAL A 392 8.52 9.84 -0.92
C VAL A 392 8.09 8.84 0.13
N ASP A 393 8.67 8.91 1.32
CA ASP A 393 8.33 8.04 2.42
C ASP A 393 7.52 8.81 3.47
N VAL A 394 6.53 8.16 4.08
CA VAL A 394 5.65 8.77 5.09
C VAL A 394 5.57 7.84 6.29
N SER A 395 6.24 8.19 7.39
CA SER A 395 6.33 7.34 8.60
C SER A 395 5.71 8.02 9.80
N ARG A 396 4.77 7.33 10.47
CA ARG A 396 3.99 7.90 11.55
C ARG A 396 3.72 6.91 12.68
N ASP A 397 4.61 6.88 13.67
CA ASP A 397 4.52 5.98 14.82
C ASP A 397 3.47 6.36 15.89
N SER A 398 2.80 7.51 15.75
CA SER A 398 1.75 7.99 16.65
C SER A 398 0.42 8.18 15.93
N TYR A 399 -0.68 7.70 16.53
CA TYR A 399 -2.02 7.71 15.95
C TYR A 399 -2.41 9.04 15.27
N VAL A 400 -2.86 8.94 14.02
CA VAL A 400 -3.56 10.00 13.29
C VAL A 400 -4.73 9.42 12.51
N SER A 401 -5.80 10.19 12.35
CA SER A 401 -6.98 9.77 11.61
C SER A 401 -6.71 9.36 10.16
N GLN A 402 -5.74 10.02 9.50
CA GLN A 402 -5.26 9.72 8.14
C GLN A 402 -3.79 10.15 8.01
N ILE A 403 -2.89 9.28 7.55
CA ILE A 403 -1.46 9.59 7.36
C ILE A 403 -1.24 10.37 6.06
N VAL A 404 -1.88 9.95 4.98
CA VAL A 404 -2.00 10.72 3.73
C VAL A 404 -3.49 10.99 3.47
N TYR A 405 -3.85 12.27 3.28
CA TYR A 405 -5.24 12.68 3.07
C TYR A 405 -5.37 13.68 1.90
N VAL A 406 -6.17 13.32 0.91
CA VAL A 406 -6.48 14.19 -0.26
C VAL A 406 -7.96 14.57 -0.22
N SER A 407 -8.28 15.86 -0.17
CA SER A 407 -9.69 16.28 -0.07
C SER A 407 -10.07 17.51 -0.87
N ASN A 408 -11.30 17.51 -1.40
CA ASN A 408 -11.88 18.61 -2.17
C ASN A 408 -10.97 19.09 -3.33
N SER A 409 -10.17 18.17 -3.89
CA SER A 409 -9.07 18.41 -4.82
C SER A 409 -9.30 17.68 -6.15
N ALA A 410 -8.54 18.00 -7.20
CA ALA A 410 -8.75 17.38 -8.52
C ALA A 410 -7.47 17.15 -9.31
N ASN A 411 -7.40 16.09 -10.14
CA ASN A 411 -6.16 15.67 -10.81
C ASN A 411 -4.99 15.60 -9.80
N VAL A 412 -5.09 14.63 -8.89
CA VAL A 412 -4.05 14.35 -7.88
C VAL A 412 -3.57 12.91 -8.04
N THR A 413 -2.26 12.75 -8.17
CA THR A 413 -1.60 11.44 -8.26
C THR A 413 -0.71 11.21 -7.05
N LEU A 414 -0.85 10.05 -6.40
CA LEU A 414 0.11 9.50 -5.44
C LEU A 414 0.80 8.30 -6.10
N ALA A 415 2.12 8.33 -6.27
CA ALA A 415 2.85 7.28 -7.02
C ALA A 415 4.21 6.90 -6.40
N GLY A 416 4.41 5.63 -6.02
CA GLY A 416 5.72 5.19 -5.47
C GLY A 416 5.95 5.59 -4.01
N LEU A 417 4.90 5.94 -3.26
CA LEU A 417 5.00 6.29 -1.84
C LEU A 417 5.30 5.03 -1.02
N LYS A 418 6.07 5.16 0.06
CA LYS A 418 6.16 4.13 1.13
C LYS A 418 5.54 4.69 2.39
N ILE A 419 4.38 4.19 2.80
CA ILE A 419 3.61 4.68 3.93
C ILE A 419 3.69 3.65 5.05
N THR A 420 4.12 4.08 6.24
CA THR A 420 4.23 3.24 7.43
C THR A 420 3.50 3.92 8.59
N GLY A 421 2.42 3.32 9.07
CA GLY A 421 1.67 3.83 10.22
C GLY A 421 2.21 3.36 11.58
N SER A 422 1.34 3.35 12.58
CA SER A 422 1.64 3.15 14.00
C SER A 422 1.44 1.69 14.45
N PRO A 423 2.20 1.16 15.45
CA PRO A 423 2.11 -0.25 15.85
C PRO A 423 0.74 -0.66 16.43
N ASP A 424 -0.07 0.32 16.83
CA ASP A 424 -1.46 0.14 17.29
C ASP A 424 -2.43 -0.21 16.15
N LEU A 425 -2.01 -0.07 14.88
CA LEU A 425 -2.84 -0.21 13.69
C LEU A 425 -4.12 0.63 13.75
N GLY A 426 -4.08 1.81 14.38
CA GLY A 426 -5.24 2.71 14.47
C GLY A 426 -5.37 3.68 13.29
N SER A 427 -4.26 4.05 12.66
CA SER A 427 -4.21 5.11 11.66
C SER A 427 -4.61 4.63 10.26
N THR A 428 -5.41 5.40 9.50
CA THR A 428 -5.65 5.10 8.07
C THR A 428 -4.43 5.52 7.23
N GLY A 429 -3.97 4.66 6.32
CA GLY A 429 -2.81 4.89 5.45
C GLY A 429 -3.04 6.04 4.46
N ILE A 430 -3.79 5.77 3.39
CA ILE A 430 -4.24 6.77 2.42
C ILE A 430 -5.76 6.92 2.55
N SER A 431 -6.25 8.16 2.53
CA SER A 431 -7.68 8.45 2.48
C SER A 431 -7.97 9.59 1.51
N THR A 432 -9.01 9.45 0.69
CA THR A 432 -9.48 10.50 -0.23
C THR A 432 -10.95 10.83 0.01
N ARG A 433 -11.32 12.12 -0.10
CA ARG A 433 -12.72 12.57 0.03
C ARG A 433 -13.11 13.78 -0.83
N ASN A 434 -14.27 13.70 -1.49
CA ASN A 434 -14.86 14.77 -2.31
C ASN A 434 -13.96 15.24 -3.49
N ASN A 435 -13.15 14.36 -4.08
CA ASN A 435 -12.22 14.70 -5.15
C ASN A 435 -12.75 14.36 -6.57
N THR A 436 -12.04 14.81 -7.59
CA THR A 436 -12.32 14.47 -9.00
C THR A 436 -11.02 14.15 -9.73
N ASP A 437 -10.89 12.95 -10.32
CA ASP A 437 -9.65 12.49 -10.96
C ASP A 437 -8.52 12.29 -9.93
N ILE A 438 -8.56 11.11 -9.29
CA ILE A 438 -7.57 10.63 -8.32
C ILE A 438 -6.88 9.38 -8.86
N THR A 439 -5.54 9.35 -8.78
CA THR A 439 -4.76 8.14 -9.03
C THR A 439 -3.87 7.83 -7.82
N ILE A 440 -3.96 6.62 -7.30
CA ILE A 440 -3.13 6.09 -6.21
C ILE A 440 -2.45 4.83 -6.76
N ARG A 441 -1.15 4.86 -6.99
CA ARG A 441 -0.48 3.76 -7.70
C ARG A 441 0.92 3.42 -7.22
N ASN A 442 1.35 2.19 -7.50
CA ASN A 442 2.73 1.73 -7.27
C ASN A 442 3.22 2.02 -5.83
N SER A 443 2.35 2.09 -4.83
CA SER A 443 2.70 2.55 -3.47
C SER A 443 2.58 1.43 -2.44
N GLU A 444 3.48 1.43 -1.46
CA GLU A 444 3.47 0.52 -0.31
C GLU A 444 2.75 1.19 0.87
N VAL A 445 1.85 0.47 1.52
CA VAL A 445 1.11 0.93 2.70
C VAL A 445 1.14 -0.16 3.76
N THR A 446 1.76 0.11 4.90
CA THR A 446 1.99 -0.90 5.94
C THR A 446 1.79 -0.37 7.36
N ARG A 447 1.44 -1.27 8.29
CA ARG A 447 1.28 -0.99 9.73
C ARG A 447 0.18 0.05 9.97
N VAL A 448 -1.04 -0.25 9.50
CA VAL A 448 -2.19 0.68 9.46
C VAL A 448 -3.50 -0.01 9.87
N GLY A 449 -4.52 0.79 10.20
CA GLY A 449 -5.90 0.33 10.38
C GLY A 449 -6.51 -0.02 9.03
N ASN A 450 -7.05 0.99 8.35
CA ASN A 450 -7.41 0.93 6.93
C ASN A 450 -6.19 1.24 6.04
N GLY A 451 -6.05 0.51 4.93
CA GLY A 451 -5.01 0.73 3.92
C GLY A 451 -5.25 1.96 3.06
N ILE A 452 -6.07 1.81 2.01
CA ILE A 452 -6.34 2.86 1.00
C ILE A 452 -7.86 3.09 0.89
N GLY A 453 -8.38 4.16 1.47
CA GLY A 453 -9.80 4.50 1.46
C GLY A 453 -10.17 5.64 0.50
N SER A 454 -11.30 5.54 -0.19
CA SER A 454 -11.83 6.56 -1.11
C SER A 454 -13.32 6.79 -0.89
N TYR A 455 -13.69 8.01 -0.50
CA TYR A 455 -14.99 8.32 0.12
C TYR A 455 -15.70 9.50 -0.55
N GLN A 456 -16.86 9.25 -1.17
CA GLN A 456 -17.72 10.32 -1.72
C GLN A 456 -17.04 11.17 -2.81
N ASP A 457 -16.02 10.65 -3.50
CA ASP A 457 -15.34 11.39 -4.57
C ASP A 457 -16.27 11.44 -5.82
N PRO A 458 -16.71 12.62 -6.31
CA PRO A 458 -17.65 12.73 -7.43
C PRO A 458 -17.06 12.48 -8.84
N GLY A 459 -15.79 12.11 -8.95
CA GLY A 459 -15.11 11.85 -10.23
C GLY A 459 -14.30 10.55 -10.20
N PRO A 460 -13.59 10.22 -11.30
CA PRO A 460 -12.93 8.93 -11.42
C PRO A 460 -11.81 8.72 -10.41
N VAL A 461 -11.69 7.49 -9.93
CA VAL A 461 -10.66 7.06 -8.97
C VAL A 461 -9.98 5.79 -9.48
N SER A 462 -8.64 5.80 -9.49
CA SER A 462 -7.80 4.67 -9.92
C SER A 462 -6.83 4.26 -8.83
N ILE A 463 -6.96 3.03 -8.32
CA ILE A 463 -6.11 2.43 -7.29
C ILE A 463 -5.38 1.25 -7.94
N LEU A 464 -4.11 1.46 -8.32
CA LEU A 464 -3.40 0.62 -9.30
C LEU A 464 -2.05 0.10 -8.77
N TYR A 465 -1.85 -1.21 -8.73
CA TYR A 465 -0.55 -1.84 -8.40
C TYR A 465 0.02 -1.41 -7.04
N ASN A 466 -0.81 -1.18 -6.03
CA ASN A 466 -0.37 -0.88 -4.67
C ASN A 466 -0.13 -2.17 -3.88
N HIS A 467 0.75 -2.09 -2.88
CA HIS A 467 1.07 -3.17 -1.96
C HIS A 467 0.61 -2.76 -0.56
N VAL A 468 -0.36 -3.46 0.01
CA VAL A 468 -0.93 -3.17 1.33
C VAL A 468 -0.70 -4.37 2.25
N HIS A 469 -0.07 -4.16 3.41
CA HIS A 469 0.21 -5.25 4.34
C HIS A 469 0.25 -4.83 5.81
N ASN A 470 0.22 -5.77 6.76
CA ASN A 470 0.15 -5.46 8.20
C ASN A 470 -1.02 -4.50 8.52
N VAL A 471 -2.21 -4.91 8.11
CA VAL A 471 -3.43 -4.08 8.06
C VAL A 471 -4.52 -4.67 8.97
N ALA A 472 -5.17 -3.86 9.80
CA ALA A 472 -6.11 -4.37 10.81
C ALA A 472 -7.58 -4.46 10.33
N THR A 473 -7.97 -3.55 9.45
CA THR A 473 -9.30 -3.47 8.84
C THR A 473 -9.14 -3.56 7.31
N ASP A 474 -9.80 -2.70 6.52
CA ASP A 474 -9.90 -2.90 5.07
C ASP A 474 -8.63 -2.48 4.33
N ALA A 475 -8.12 -3.31 3.43
CA ALA A 475 -6.87 -3.01 2.73
C ALA A 475 -7.07 -2.00 1.57
N ILE A 476 -8.17 -2.10 0.81
CA ILE A 476 -8.68 -1.02 -0.05
C ILE A 476 -10.19 -0.89 0.16
N ASP A 477 -10.65 0.34 0.33
CA ASP A 477 -12.05 0.66 0.66
C ASP A 477 -12.59 1.80 -0.22
N VAL A 478 -13.77 1.62 -0.82
CA VAL A 478 -14.28 2.47 -1.91
C VAL A 478 -15.79 2.72 -1.75
N TYR A 479 -16.14 3.75 -0.97
CA TYR A 479 -17.53 4.12 -0.61
C TYR A 479 -18.05 5.36 -1.34
N TYR A 480 -19.33 5.30 -1.74
CA TYR A 480 -20.12 6.42 -2.31
C TYR A 480 -19.49 7.13 -3.52
N GLN A 481 -18.66 6.40 -4.27
CA GLN A 481 -18.01 6.86 -5.49
C GLN A 481 -19.01 7.13 -6.62
N ARG A 482 -18.62 8.02 -7.54
CA ARG A 482 -19.44 8.36 -8.71
C ARG A 482 -18.63 8.38 -9.98
N GLY A 483 -19.23 7.84 -11.05
CA GLY A 483 -18.53 7.65 -12.32
C GLY A 483 -17.77 6.32 -12.35
N ILE A 484 -16.44 6.37 -12.43
CA ILE A 484 -15.61 5.18 -12.70
C ILE A 484 -14.62 4.95 -11.56
N ALA A 485 -14.75 3.81 -10.88
CA ALA A 485 -13.76 3.31 -9.93
C ALA A 485 -12.96 2.15 -10.56
N THR A 486 -11.63 2.19 -10.46
CA THR A 486 -10.72 1.17 -11.01
C THR A 486 -9.75 0.70 -9.94
N ILE A 487 -9.92 -0.53 -9.46
CA ILE A 487 -9.05 -1.22 -8.50
C ILE A 487 -8.33 -2.32 -9.28
N LYS A 488 -7.06 -2.11 -9.68
CA LYS A 488 -6.35 -3.05 -10.55
C LYS A 488 -4.97 -3.46 -10.05
N GLY A 489 -4.69 -4.77 -10.07
CA GLY A 489 -3.36 -5.34 -9.86
C GLY A 489 -2.76 -5.08 -8.47
N ASN A 490 -3.58 -4.75 -7.47
CA ASN A 490 -3.12 -4.48 -6.10
C ASN A 490 -2.86 -5.80 -5.35
N TYR A 491 -1.92 -5.78 -4.40
CA TYR A 491 -1.56 -6.90 -3.54
C TYR A 491 -1.86 -6.56 -2.08
N ALA A 492 -2.79 -7.29 -1.44
CA ALA A 492 -3.15 -7.13 -0.04
C ALA A 492 -2.82 -8.41 0.76
N HIS A 493 -2.05 -8.29 1.86
CA HIS A 493 -1.78 -9.42 2.74
C HIS A 493 -1.50 -9.09 4.22
N ASP A 494 -1.20 -10.11 5.03
CA ASP A 494 -0.84 -10.04 6.46
C ASP A 494 -1.82 -9.20 7.28
N PHE A 495 -3.07 -9.67 7.33
CA PHE A 495 -4.14 -9.03 8.07
C PHE A 495 -3.98 -9.29 9.59
N THR A 496 -4.19 -8.25 10.40
CA THR A 496 -4.07 -8.31 11.87
C THR A 496 -5.42 -7.95 12.50
N VAL A 497 -6.37 -8.89 12.37
CA VAL A 497 -7.79 -8.70 12.72
C VAL A 497 -7.97 -8.23 14.16
N GLN A 498 -8.43 -6.99 14.35
CA GLN A 498 -8.75 -6.44 15.67
C GLN A 498 -10.10 -6.97 16.18
N ALA A 499 -10.28 -7.04 17.50
CA ALA A 499 -11.51 -7.53 18.11
C ALA A 499 -12.73 -6.66 17.69
N GLY A 500 -13.72 -7.28 17.05
CA GLY A 500 -14.91 -6.59 16.52
C GLY A 500 -14.74 -5.96 15.13
N SER A 501 -13.57 -6.09 14.50
CA SER A 501 -13.38 -5.70 13.10
C SER A 501 -13.93 -6.76 12.13
N HIS A 502 -14.21 -6.33 10.90
CA HIS A 502 -14.51 -7.19 9.75
C HIS A 502 -13.64 -6.72 8.58
N PRO A 503 -12.36 -7.13 8.51
CA PRO A 503 -11.44 -6.69 7.46
C PRO A 503 -11.81 -7.32 6.12
N ASP A 504 -12.02 -6.49 5.10
CA ASP A 504 -12.08 -6.90 3.71
C ASP A 504 -10.74 -6.63 2.99
N CYS A 505 -10.31 -7.54 2.11
CA CYS A 505 -9.17 -7.26 1.23
C CYS A 505 -9.49 -6.06 0.35
N PHE A 506 -10.60 -6.10 -0.39
CA PHE A 506 -11.08 -4.94 -1.14
C PHE A 506 -12.60 -4.85 -0.98
N GLN A 507 -13.11 -3.75 -0.41
CA GLN A 507 -14.54 -3.48 -0.24
C GLN A 507 -15.00 -2.29 -1.08
N THR A 508 -16.18 -2.40 -1.69
CA THR A 508 -16.84 -1.27 -2.37
C THR A 508 -18.32 -1.18 -2.04
N SER A 509 -18.83 0.06 -1.93
CA SER A 509 -20.26 0.32 -1.91
C SER A 509 -20.59 1.73 -2.41
N SER A 510 -21.02 1.87 -3.68
CA SER A 510 -21.39 3.19 -4.23
C SER A 510 -22.81 3.65 -3.90
N GLY A 511 -23.66 2.75 -3.40
CA GLY A 511 -25.09 3.01 -3.21
C GLY A 511 -25.85 3.20 -4.53
N GLY A 512 -25.39 2.57 -5.61
CA GLY A 512 -25.95 2.70 -6.96
C GLY A 512 -25.61 4.04 -7.61
N SER A 513 -24.37 4.51 -7.45
CA SER A 513 -23.93 5.79 -8.05
C SER A 513 -22.61 5.77 -8.83
N ASN A 514 -21.89 4.65 -8.87
CA ASN A 514 -20.95 4.38 -9.96
C ASN A 514 -21.71 4.14 -11.28
N THR A 515 -21.11 4.58 -12.38
CA THR A 515 -21.49 4.14 -13.74
C THR A 515 -20.73 2.87 -14.13
N LYS A 516 -19.49 2.69 -13.65
CA LYS A 516 -18.72 1.46 -13.83
C LYS A 516 -17.71 1.23 -12.71
N LEU A 517 -17.52 -0.04 -12.33
CA LEU A 517 -16.54 -0.48 -11.35
C LEU A 517 -15.72 -1.63 -11.93
N TYR A 518 -14.39 -1.46 -11.92
CA TYR A 518 -13.43 -2.51 -12.24
C TYR A 518 -12.68 -2.94 -10.98
N ALA A 519 -12.68 -4.24 -10.67
CA ALA A 519 -11.85 -4.86 -9.66
C ALA A 519 -11.09 -6.02 -10.32
N ASN A 520 -9.99 -5.73 -11.01
CA ASN A 520 -9.34 -6.68 -11.92
C ASN A 520 -7.88 -7.00 -11.53
N GLU A 521 -7.45 -8.23 -11.78
CA GLU A 521 -6.06 -8.71 -11.62
C GLU A 521 -5.50 -8.60 -10.19
N ASN A 522 -6.30 -8.34 -9.15
CA ASN A 522 -5.80 -8.12 -7.78
C ASN A 522 -5.48 -9.45 -7.05
N LEU A 523 -4.57 -9.39 -6.09
CA LEU A 523 -4.18 -10.51 -5.21
C LEU A 523 -4.51 -10.19 -3.75
N CYS A 524 -5.29 -11.07 -3.13
CA CYS A 524 -5.60 -11.10 -1.70
C CYS A 524 -5.00 -12.35 -1.07
N VAL A 525 -4.22 -12.23 0.02
CA VAL A 525 -3.64 -13.37 0.76
C VAL A 525 -3.82 -13.13 2.25
N ARG A 526 -4.46 -14.04 3.00
CA ARG A 526 -4.72 -13.84 4.45
C ARG A 526 -3.47 -13.51 5.28
N GLY A 527 -2.34 -14.13 4.97
CA GLY A 527 -1.16 -14.15 5.83
C GLY A 527 -1.36 -15.05 7.07
N SER A 528 -0.60 -14.81 8.13
CA SER A 528 -0.65 -15.56 9.40
C SER A 528 -1.73 -15.08 10.37
N ALA A 529 -2.82 -14.50 9.86
CA ALA A 529 -3.85 -13.81 10.64
C ALA A 529 -4.61 -14.75 11.60
N THR A 530 -4.72 -14.37 12.89
CA THR A 530 -5.64 -15.00 13.84
C THR A 530 -7.04 -14.39 13.72
N GLY A 531 -7.71 -14.76 12.63
CA GLY A 531 -8.91 -14.11 12.11
C GLY A 531 -8.83 -14.11 10.59
N VAL A 532 -9.97 -14.11 9.90
CA VAL A 532 -9.99 -14.34 8.45
C VAL A 532 -10.62 -13.14 7.76
N PRO A 533 -9.92 -12.46 6.83
CA PRO A 533 -10.46 -11.32 6.11
C PRO A 533 -11.39 -11.78 4.99
N GLN A 534 -12.39 -10.95 4.67
CA GLN A 534 -13.17 -11.11 3.45
C GLN A 534 -12.28 -10.85 2.23
N GLY A 535 -12.59 -11.47 1.09
CA GLY A 535 -11.78 -11.29 -0.12
C GLY A 535 -12.16 -10.01 -0.85
N VAL A 536 -12.64 -10.16 -2.09
CA VAL A 536 -13.06 -9.02 -2.93
C VAL A 536 -14.57 -8.88 -2.85
N PHE A 537 -15.07 -7.83 -2.20
CA PHE A 537 -16.50 -7.55 -2.06
C PHE A 537 -16.92 -6.28 -2.81
N ILE A 538 -17.94 -6.42 -3.66
CA ILE A 538 -18.62 -5.30 -4.34
C ILE A 538 -20.10 -5.34 -3.96
N GLY A 539 -20.63 -4.23 -3.44
CA GLY A 539 -22.04 -4.11 -3.04
C GLY A 539 -22.76 -2.88 -3.57
N SER A 540 -24.06 -3.03 -3.86
CA SER A 540 -24.97 -1.94 -4.24
C SER A 540 -24.48 -1.14 -5.45
N GLU A 541 -24.37 -1.82 -6.59
CA GLU A 541 -23.92 -1.27 -7.89
C GLU A 541 -25.01 -1.39 -8.98
N LYS A 542 -26.30 -1.31 -8.59
CA LYS A 542 -27.44 -1.80 -9.41
C LYS A 542 -27.69 -1.00 -10.70
N THR A 543 -27.08 0.17 -10.81
CA THR A 543 -27.13 1.08 -11.96
C THR A 543 -25.86 1.04 -12.83
N GLY A 544 -24.81 0.39 -12.35
CA GLY A 544 -23.49 0.36 -12.99
C GLY A 544 -23.16 -1.01 -13.59
N THR A 545 -22.10 -1.04 -14.39
CA THR A 545 -21.46 -2.30 -14.81
C THR A 545 -20.34 -2.67 -13.84
N VAL A 546 -20.28 -3.94 -13.43
CA VAL A 546 -19.24 -4.48 -12.55
C VAL A 546 -18.36 -5.46 -13.33
N GLU A 547 -17.05 -5.24 -13.32
CA GLU A 547 -16.07 -6.21 -13.81
C GLU A 547 -15.21 -6.69 -12.65
N MET A 548 -15.23 -8.00 -12.38
CA MET A 548 -14.36 -8.68 -11.44
C MET A 548 -13.58 -9.76 -12.16
N ASN A 549 -12.44 -9.42 -12.76
CA ASN A 549 -11.71 -10.32 -13.66
C ASN A 549 -10.30 -10.65 -13.14
N ASP A 550 -9.87 -11.91 -13.29
CA ASP A 550 -8.50 -12.38 -13.05
C ASP A 550 -7.93 -12.13 -11.64
N ASN A 551 -8.78 -11.95 -10.62
CA ASN A 551 -8.34 -11.82 -9.23
C ASN A 551 -8.00 -13.19 -8.62
N MET A 552 -7.02 -13.21 -7.73
CA MET A 552 -6.65 -14.41 -6.97
C MET A 552 -6.81 -14.17 -5.47
N VAL A 553 -7.51 -15.07 -4.78
CA VAL A 553 -7.83 -14.93 -3.35
C VAL A 553 -7.38 -16.18 -2.60
N VAL A 554 -6.41 -16.02 -1.71
CA VAL A 554 -5.72 -17.10 -1.01
C VAL A 554 -6.05 -17.05 0.48
N CYS A 555 -6.82 -18.04 0.93
CA CYS A 555 -7.27 -18.27 2.30
C CYS A 555 -8.14 -17.16 2.91
N GLY A 556 -8.90 -16.44 2.09
CA GLY A 556 -9.94 -15.49 2.55
C GLY A 556 -11.20 -16.20 3.09
N LEU A 557 -12.14 -15.40 3.61
CA LEU A 557 -13.44 -15.89 4.10
C LEU A 557 -14.26 -16.58 3.01
N TYR A 558 -15.34 -17.21 3.48
CA TYR A 558 -16.57 -17.56 2.76
C TYR A 558 -16.78 -16.71 1.49
N ASN A 559 -16.97 -15.40 1.63
CA ASN A 559 -17.06 -14.49 0.49
C ASN A 559 -15.66 -14.11 -0.02
N ALA A 560 -14.98 -15.07 -0.64
CA ALA A 560 -13.67 -14.85 -1.24
C ALA A 560 -13.79 -13.89 -2.44
N ILE A 561 -14.86 -14.01 -3.22
CA ILE A 561 -15.29 -12.99 -4.19
C ILE A 561 -16.80 -12.85 -4.05
N ALA A 562 -17.31 -11.63 -3.97
CA ALA A 562 -18.73 -11.36 -3.84
C ALA A 562 -19.16 -10.15 -4.68
N VAL A 563 -20.19 -10.35 -5.51
CA VAL A 563 -20.98 -9.27 -6.13
C VAL A 563 -22.37 -9.26 -5.50
N SER A 564 -22.78 -8.12 -4.98
CA SER A 564 -24.12 -7.86 -4.48
C SER A 564 -24.75 -6.69 -5.23
N GLU A 565 -25.93 -6.90 -5.78
CA GLU A 565 -26.77 -5.89 -6.44
C GLU A 565 -26.08 -5.20 -7.64
N ALA A 566 -25.44 -5.95 -8.56
CA ALA A 566 -24.95 -5.39 -9.82
C ALA A 566 -26.05 -5.36 -10.90
N GLY A 567 -26.04 -4.35 -11.78
CA GLY A 567 -26.97 -4.26 -12.92
C GLY A 567 -26.54 -5.05 -14.17
N GLY A 568 -25.27 -5.42 -14.25
CA GLY A 568 -24.67 -6.21 -15.32
C GLY A 568 -23.14 -6.26 -15.23
N GLY A 569 -22.52 -7.16 -16.01
CA GLY A 569 -21.06 -7.22 -16.16
C GLY A 569 -20.48 -8.63 -16.05
N THR A 570 -19.25 -8.74 -15.54
CA THR A 570 -18.48 -10.01 -15.56
C THR A 570 -17.89 -10.38 -14.21
N ILE A 571 -17.86 -11.68 -13.92
CA ILE A 571 -16.98 -12.30 -12.92
C ILE A 571 -16.19 -13.37 -13.67
N SER A 572 -14.97 -13.07 -14.13
CA SER A 572 -14.25 -13.97 -15.06
C SER A 572 -12.81 -14.30 -14.67
N GLY A 573 -12.36 -15.53 -14.90
CA GLY A 573 -10.94 -15.92 -14.75
C GLY A 573 -10.38 -15.90 -13.32
N ASN A 574 -11.22 -15.68 -12.30
CA ASN A 574 -10.76 -15.56 -10.93
C ASN A 574 -10.44 -16.92 -10.29
N GLU A 575 -9.48 -16.96 -9.37
CA GLU A 575 -9.08 -18.17 -8.64
C GLU A 575 -9.24 -18.00 -7.11
N VAL A 576 -10.00 -18.93 -6.50
CA VAL A 576 -10.17 -19.03 -5.04
C VAL A 576 -9.40 -20.24 -4.50
N ILE A 577 -8.45 -19.97 -3.62
CA ILE A 577 -7.56 -20.97 -3.02
C ILE A 577 -7.83 -21.05 -1.50
N ASN A 578 -8.29 -22.21 -1.05
CA ASN A 578 -8.59 -22.50 0.35
C ASN A 578 -7.35 -22.92 1.14
N CYS A 579 -7.30 -22.48 2.40
CA CYS A 579 -6.46 -23.11 3.42
C CYS A 579 -7.20 -24.30 4.06
N PRO A 580 -6.50 -25.21 4.77
CA PRO A 580 -7.15 -26.34 5.47
C PRO A 580 -8.21 -25.91 6.50
N ASP A 581 -8.08 -24.70 7.05
CA ASP A 581 -8.95 -24.14 8.10
C ASP A 581 -10.05 -23.21 7.57
N TYR A 582 -10.09 -22.88 6.27
CA TYR A 582 -11.13 -22.00 5.72
C TYR A 582 -11.49 -22.26 4.25
N GLY A 583 -12.80 -22.33 3.98
CA GLY A 583 -13.37 -22.50 2.65
C GLY A 583 -14.03 -21.22 2.13
N GLY A 584 -13.45 -20.63 1.08
CA GLY A 584 -14.03 -19.51 0.34
C GLY A 584 -14.83 -19.95 -0.89
N TRP A 585 -15.65 -19.04 -1.42
CA TRP A 585 -16.49 -19.24 -2.60
C TRP A 585 -16.66 -17.95 -3.42
N ILE A 586 -17.16 -18.09 -4.65
CA ILE A 586 -17.62 -16.97 -5.48
C ILE A 586 -19.12 -16.78 -5.27
N ARG A 587 -19.54 -15.60 -4.79
CA ARG A 587 -20.92 -15.25 -4.46
C ARG A 587 -21.48 -14.20 -5.40
N TYR A 588 -22.74 -14.36 -5.78
CA TYR A 588 -23.51 -13.38 -6.53
C TYR A 588 -24.90 -13.22 -5.90
N GLN A 589 -25.31 -12.00 -5.59
CA GLN A 589 -26.55 -11.69 -4.89
C GLN A 589 -27.34 -10.61 -5.61
N ASN A 590 -28.67 -10.77 -5.72
CA ASN A 590 -29.61 -9.72 -6.17
C ASN A 590 -29.21 -9.03 -7.50
N SER A 591 -28.46 -9.72 -8.35
CA SER A 591 -27.73 -9.14 -9.49
C SER A 591 -28.29 -9.60 -10.83
N ASP A 592 -28.31 -8.68 -11.79
CA ASP A 592 -28.90 -8.86 -13.11
C ASP A 592 -27.80 -8.88 -14.17
N ASN A 593 -28.00 -9.64 -15.26
CA ASN A 593 -27.14 -9.64 -16.47
C ASN A 593 -25.64 -9.91 -16.25
N LEU A 594 -25.28 -10.74 -15.26
CA LEU A 594 -23.89 -11.14 -14.99
C LEU A 594 -23.44 -12.32 -15.89
N THR A 595 -22.24 -12.21 -16.47
CA THR A 595 -21.52 -13.35 -17.07
C THR A 595 -20.45 -13.85 -16.11
N ILE A 596 -20.64 -15.05 -15.58
CA ILE A 596 -19.72 -15.71 -14.65
C ILE A 596 -18.97 -16.78 -15.43
N SER A 597 -17.68 -16.61 -15.70
CA SER A 597 -16.96 -17.44 -16.68
C SER A 597 -15.51 -17.79 -16.36
N ASN A 598 -15.04 -18.97 -16.76
CA ASN A 598 -13.63 -19.39 -16.66
C ASN A 598 -13.02 -19.33 -15.24
N ASN A 599 -13.82 -19.23 -14.18
CA ASN A 599 -13.32 -19.12 -12.81
C ASN A 599 -12.93 -20.50 -12.25
N VAL A 600 -12.11 -20.49 -11.20
CA VAL A 600 -11.76 -21.65 -10.37
C VAL A 600 -12.22 -21.36 -8.93
N SER A 601 -13.22 -22.07 -8.42
CA SER A 601 -13.71 -21.85 -7.05
C SER A 601 -14.30 -23.11 -6.40
N PRO A 602 -14.08 -23.36 -5.09
CA PRO A 602 -14.69 -24.49 -4.40
C PRO A 602 -16.22 -24.55 -4.51
N GLN A 603 -16.87 -23.38 -4.57
CA GLN A 603 -18.32 -23.26 -4.68
C GLN A 603 -18.72 -21.95 -5.38
N TYR A 604 -19.89 -21.97 -6.03
CA TYR A 604 -20.56 -20.80 -6.58
C TYR A 604 -21.90 -20.61 -5.84
N VAL A 605 -22.17 -19.42 -5.31
CA VAL A 605 -23.29 -19.17 -4.40
C VAL A 605 -24.18 -18.03 -4.90
N GLY A 606 -25.30 -18.40 -5.52
CA GLY A 606 -26.37 -17.47 -5.89
C GLY A 606 -27.31 -17.19 -4.72
N VAL A 607 -27.55 -15.91 -4.40
CA VAL A 607 -28.42 -15.49 -3.29
C VAL A 607 -29.49 -14.52 -3.78
N GLY A 608 -30.75 -14.77 -3.42
CA GLY A 608 -31.88 -13.90 -3.81
C GLY A 608 -32.16 -13.92 -5.32
N THR A 609 -32.83 -12.87 -5.81
CA THR A 609 -33.29 -12.79 -7.20
C THR A 609 -32.16 -12.34 -8.11
N ASN A 610 -31.64 -13.25 -8.94
CA ASN A 610 -30.63 -12.95 -9.95
C ASN A 610 -31.22 -13.25 -11.34
N THR A 611 -31.12 -12.33 -12.30
CA THR A 611 -31.70 -12.50 -13.64
C THR A 611 -30.62 -12.51 -14.73
N ASN A 612 -30.91 -13.17 -15.85
CA ASN A 612 -30.02 -13.25 -17.02
C ASN A 612 -28.56 -13.63 -16.71
N THR A 613 -28.31 -14.39 -15.65
CA THR A 613 -26.97 -14.80 -15.24
C THR A 613 -26.48 -15.97 -16.11
N VAL A 614 -25.36 -15.78 -16.82
CA VAL A 614 -24.78 -16.76 -17.74
C VAL A 614 -23.56 -17.42 -17.11
N PHE A 615 -23.48 -18.75 -17.17
CA PHE A 615 -22.33 -19.54 -16.70
C PHE A 615 -21.63 -20.23 -17.87
N SER A 616 -20.30 -20.14 -17.94
CA SER A 616 -19.48 -20.89 -18.91
C SER A 616 -18.08 -21.22 -18.38
N ASN A 617 -17.57 -22.42 -18.66
CA ASN A 617 -16.19 -22.84 -18.36
C ASN A 617 -15.72 -22.69 -16.88
N ASN A 618 -16.62 -22.53 -15.91
CA ASN A 618 -16.27 -22.46 -14.49
C ASN A 618 -15.93 -23.87 -13.97
N SER A 619 -15.00 -23.94 -13.01
CA SER A 619 -14.50 -25.20 -12.47
C SER A 619 -14.53 -25.21 -10.94
N THR A 620 -14.92 -26.35 -10.37
CA THR A 620 -14.98 -26.55 -8.91
C THR A 620 -13.77 -27.32 -8.41
N THR A 621 -13.17 -26.83 -7.32
CA THR A 621 -12.20 -27.59 -6.52
C THR A 621 -12.92 -28.28 -5.37
N SER A 622 -12.44 -29.44 -4.91
CA SER A 622 -13.14 -30.27 -3.92
C SER A 622 -13.39 -29.50 -2.60
N PRO A 623 -14.65 -29.29 -2.19
CA PRO A 623 -14.95 -28.58 -0.93
C PRO A 623 -14.34 -29.29 0.27
N GLY A 624 -13.81 -28.51 1.22
CA GLY A 624 -13.12 -29.03 2.41
C GLY A 624 -11.72 -29.62 2.16
N VAL A 625 -11.25 -29.72 0.91
CA VAL A 625 -9.87 -30.08 0.60
C VAL A 625 -9.06 -28.79 0.38
N SER A 626 -7.92 -28.68 1.06
CA SER A 626 -6.96 -27.61 0.80
C SER A 626 -6.36 -27.74 -0.61
N ASN A 627 -6.68 -26.80 -1.50
CA ASN A 627 -6.02 -26.61 -2.79
C ASN A 627 -4.83 -25.63 -2.72
N SER A 628 -4.35 -25.27 -1.51
CA SER A 628 -3.18 -24.41 -1.31
C SER A 628 -1.82 -25.05 -1.71
N SER A 629 -1.83 -26.28 -2.21
CA SER A 629 -0.71 -26.86 -2.96
C SER A 629 -0.41 -26.01 -4.21
N GLY A 630 0.81 -25.48 -4.27
CA GLY A 630 1.23 -24.55 -5.31
C GLY A 630 0.72 -23.11 -5.15
N ALA A 631 0.13 -22.74 -4.00
CA ALA A 631 -0.35 -21.38 -3.78
C ALA A 631 0.79 -20.33 -3.82
N ALA A 632 1.95 -20.65 -3.23
CA ALA A 632 3.12 -19.78 -3.28
C ALA A 632 3.67 -19.60 -4.70
N ASP A 633 3.63 -20.64 -5.53
CA ASP A 633 4.10 -20.61 -6.92
C ASP A 633 3.15 -19.78 -7.79
N ARG A 634 1.83 -19.85 -7.53
CA ARG A 634 0.83 -18.97 -8.13
C ARG A 634 1.00 -17.51 -7.68
N ILE A 635 1.25 -17.26 -6.39
CA ILE A 635 1.57 -15.92 -5.85
C ILE A 635 2.84 -15.36 -6.54
N ALA A 636 3.89 -16.17 -6.68
CA ALA A 636 5.11 -15.79 -7.38
C ALA A 636 4.86 -15.50 -8.87
N ALA A 637 4.09 -16.33 -9.57
CA ALA A 637 3.70 -16.12 -10.97
C ALA A 637 2.77 -14.91 -11.16
N TRP A 638 1.92 -14.59 -10.17
CA TRP A 638 1.16 -13.33 -10.15
C TRP A 638 2.09 -12.13 -9.98
N ARG A 639 3.02 -12.16 -9.01
CA ARG A 639 3.98 -11.06 -8.80
C ARG A 639 4.93 -10.85 -9.99
N ALA A 640 5.34 -11.92 -10.67
CA ALA A 640 6.15 -11.85 -11.88
C ALA A 640 5.42 -11.16 -13.05
N ARG A 641 4.08 -11.23 -13.10
CA ARG A 641 3.25 -10.48 -14.06
C ARG A 641 2.97 -9.03 -13.64
N HIS A 642 3.21 -8.68 -12.37
CA HIS A 642 2.93 -7.36 -11.79
C HIS A 642 4.18 -6.68 -11.18
N PRO A 643 5.28 -6.49 -11.93
CA PRO A 643 6.51 -5.84 -11.44
C PRO A 643 6.33 -4.36 -11.07
N GLN A 644 5.16 -3.78 -11.30
CA GLN A 644 4.77 -2.43 -10.87
C GLN A 644 4.45 -2.33 -9.37
N VAL A 645 4.17 -3.48 -8.72
CA VAL A 645 3.77 -3.59 -7.31
C VAL A 645 5.01 -3.53 -6.41
N PRO A 646 5.07 -2.63 -5.41
CA PRO A 646 6.19 -2.53 -4.47
C PRO A 646 6.43 -3.76 -3.59
N GLY A 647 7.40 -3.61 -2.69
CA GLY A 647 7.87 -4.65 -1.77
C GLY A 647 8.87 -5.59 -2.42
N ASP A 648 9.82 -6.10 -1.62
CA ASP A 648 10.84 -7.04 -2.10
C ASP A 648 10.21 -8.26 -2.79
N SER A 649 10.92 -8.84 -3.76
CA SER A 649 10.47 -10.04 -4.47
C SER A 649 10.06 -11.13 -3.49
N TYR A 650 8.85 -11.68 -3.62
CA TYR A 650 8.36 -12.75 -2.75
C TYR A 650 9.19 -14.02 -2.96
N THR A 651 10.29 -14.15 -2.22
CA THR A 651 10.89 -15.44 -1.89
C THR A 651 10.01 -16.04 -0.80
N PRO A 652 9.15 -17.03 -1.08
CA PRO A 652 8.41 -17.70 -0.03
C PRO A 652 9.38 -18.25 1.01
N THR A 653 9.08 -18.02 2.29
CA THR A 653 9.84 -18.50 3.45
C THR A 653 9.62 -20.00 3.72
N TYR A 654 9.47 -20.79 2.65
CA TYR A 654 9.77 -22.21 2.70
C TYR A 654 11.20 -22.40 3.19
N SER A 655 11.40 -23.33 4.10
CA SER A 655 12.73 -23.81 4.42
C SER A 655 13.46 -24.27 3.14
N LEU A 656 14.80 -24.21 3.14
CA LEU A 656 15.59 -24.78 2.04
C LEU A 656 15.24 -26.28 1.86
N LEU A 657 14.94 -26.96 2.97
CA LEU A 657 14.47 -28.34 3.02
C LEU A 657 13.17 -28.55 2.23
N GLU A 658 12.11 -27.75 2.46
CA GLU A 658 10.84 -27.90 1.72
C GLU A 658 11.00 -27.63 0.22
N ARG A 659 11.83 -26.67 -0.17
CA ARG A 659 12.12 -26.40 -1.59
C ARG A 659 12.85 -27.58 -2.23
N VAL A 660 13.88 -28.12 -1.59
CA VAL A 660 14.59 -29.33 -2.05
C VAL A 660 13.64 -30.54 -2.12
N MET A 661 12.80 -30.75 -1.10
CA MET A 661 11.85 -31.87 -1.05
C MET A 661 10.76 -31.78 -2.11
N ARG A 662 10.26 -30.58 -2.43
CA ARG A 662 9.33 -30.37 -3.57
C ARG A 662 10.01 -30.60 -4.91
N SER A 663 11.21 -30.06 -5.12
CA SER A 663 11.99 -30.36 -6.34
C SER A 663 12.29 -31.86 -6.49
N PHE A 664 12.51 -32.58 -5.38
CA PHE A 664 12.65 -34.04 -5.40
C PHE A 664 11.33 -34.76 -5.71
N ALA A 665 10.20 -34.30 -5.17
CA ALA A 665 8.88 -34.87 -5.46
C ALA A 665 8.45 -34.63 -6.93
N GLU A 666 8.76 -33.47 -7.49
CA GLU A 666 8.49 -33.14 -8.89
C GLU A 666 9.45 -33.88 -9.84
N ALA A 667 10.74 -33.97 -9.50
CA ALA A 667 11.71 -34.77 -10.26
C ALA A 667 11.37 -36.28 -10.22
N THR A 668 10.94 -36.81 -9.08
CA THR A 668 10.50 -38.22 -8.98
C THR A 668 9.15 -38.46 -9.65
N GLY A 669 8.21 -37.51 -9.59
CA GLY A 669 6.96 -37.56 -10.38
C GLY A 669 7.22 -37.57 -11.89
N ALA A 670 8.09 -36.68 -12.37
CA ALA A 670 8.52 -36.66 -13.77
C ALA A 670 9.31 -37.91 -14.17
N PHE A 671 10.14 -38.46 -13.29
CA PHE A 671 10.88 -39.71 -13.51
C PHE A 671 9.95 -40.94 -13.55
N MET A 672 8.89 -40.98 -12.72
CA MET A 672 7.88 -42.05 -12.75
C MET A 672 7.02 -41.96 -14.02
N LEU A 673 6.60 -40.76 -14.44
CA LEU A 673 5.92 -40.55 -15.72
C LEU A 673 6.82 -40.88 -16.92
N ALA A 674 8.13 -40.59 -16.84
CA ALA A 674 9.10 -41.03 -17.83
C ALA A 674 9.21 -42.56 -17.87
N LEU A 675 9.25 -43.24 -16.72
CA LEU A 675 9.24 -44.70 -16.63
C LEU A 675 7.95 -45.33 -17.20
N GLU A 676 6.78 -44.72 -16.99
CA GLU A 676 5.54 -45.17 -17.65
C GLU A 676 5.58 -44.98 -19.18
N SER A 677 6.29 -43.96 -19.68
CA SER A 677 6.50 -43.77 -21.12
C SER A 677 7.51 -44.78 -21.72
N VAL A 678 8.47 -45.28 -20.93
CA VAL A 678 9.51 -46.23 -21.38
C VAL A 678 9.06 -47.68 -21.17
N GLY A 679 8.04 -48.08 -21.92
CA GLY A 679 7.81 -49.47 -22.34
C GLY A 679 7.56 -50.52 -21.25
N LYS A 680 6.30 -50.98 -21.12
CA LYS A 680 5.85 -52.03 -20.17
C LYS A 680 6.57 -53.39 -20.26
N SER A 681 7.45 -53.62 -21.23
CA SER A 681 8.27 -54.84 -21.34
C SER A 681 9.40 -54.91 -20.31
N ALA A 682 9.97 -53.78 -19.88
CA ALA A 682 11.11 -53.79 -18.95
C ALA A 682 10.71 -54.18 -17.51
N LEU A 683 9.52 -53.80 -17.07
CA LEU A 683 9.01 -54.08 -15.71
C LEU A 683 8.73 -55.57 -15.45
N ALA A 684 8.44 -56.35 -16.49
CA ALA A 684 8.10 -57.77 -16.34
C ALA A 684 9.24 -58.61 -15.73
N SER A 685 10.48 -58.40 -16.18
CA SER A 685 11.65 -59.15 -15.70
C SER A 685 12.03 -58.84 -14.25
N VAL A 686 11.71 -57.63 -13.77
CA VAL A 686 11.98 -57.22 -12.38
C VAL A 686 11.00 -57.89 -11.40
N PHE A 687 9.73 -58.06 -11.80
CA PHE A 687 8.70 -58.65 -10.93
C PHE A 687 8.82 -60.17 -10.73
N GLU A 688 9.46 -60.92 -11.65
CA GLU A 688 9.77 -62.35 -11.40
C GLU A 688 10.84 -62.53 -10.31
N SER A 689 11.80 -61.61 -10.22
CA SER A 689 12.95 -61.72 -9.30
C SER A 689 12.65 -61.50 -7.80
N LEU A 690 11.41 -61.15 -7.43
CA LEU A 690 11.01 -60.79 -6.05
C LEU A 690 10.00 -61.74 -5.39
N ARG A 691 9.80 -62.96 -5.94
CA ARG A 691 8.87 -63.98 -5.40
C ARG A 691 9.49 -65.07 -4.51
N PHE A 692 10.40 -64.70 -3.60
CA PHE A 692 10.71 -65.46 -2.37
C PHE A 692 11.25 -64.48 -1.32
N SER A 693 10.92 -64.56 -0.03
CA SER A 693 10.08 -65.53 0.70
C SER A 693 9.27 -64.82 1.79
N ALA A 694 8.01 -65.22 1.99
CA ALA A 694 7.25 -64.87 3.18
C ALA A 694 7.33 -66.03 4.20
N TRP A 695 7.67 -65.71 5.45
CA TRP A 695 7.22 -66.35 6.70
C TRP A 695 7.67 -65.47 7.89
#